data_AF-Q9D2I5-F1
#
_entry.id   AF-Q9D2I5-F1
#
_cell.length_a   1.000
_cell.length_b   1.000
_cell.length_c   1.000
_cell.angle_alpha   90.00
_cell.angle_beta   90.00
_cell.angle_gamma   90.00
#
_symmetry.space_group_name_H-M   'P 1'
#
loop_
_entity.id
_entity.type
_entity.pdbx_description
1 polymer ?
#
loop_
_entity_poly.entity_id
_entity_poly.type
_entity_poly.pdbx_seq_one_letter_code
_entity_poly.pdbx_strand_id
1 'polypeptide(L)'
;MGDILAHESELLGLVKEYLDFAEFEDTLKTFSKECKVKGKPLCKNVGGPLKKDSKSLVIQRDLVAAFDSGDQKAFFDLWEGHIPSSVRDTDSLAQKLEFYLHIHFAIYLLKYCRGRPDKQELDKRISYFKTYLETKGAALSQTTEFLPFYALPFVPNPMVHPSFKELFQDSWTPELKLKLEKFLALTFKANNTPKLLTIYKENGPNSKELLQQLHQQLVEAERRAMTYLKRYNKIQADYHNLIGVTAELVDSLEATVSGKMITPEYLQSVCVRLFSNQMRQSLAHSVDFTRPGTASTMLRASLAPEKLKDVPLLPSLDYEKLKKDLIWGSDRLKAFLLQALRWRLTTSHPGEQRETVLQAYISNDLLDCHSHNQRSVLQLLHSKSEAVRQYMARLINALASLAEGRLYLAQNTKVLRMLEGRLKEEDKDVITRENVLGALQKFSLRRPLQTAMIRDGLIFWLIDLLKDPDCLSDYTLEYSVALLMNLCLRSAGKNMCAKVAGLMLKVLSDLLGHENHEIQPYVNGALYSILSIPSIREEARAMGMEDILRCFIKEGNAEMIRQIEFIIKQLNSEDLLDGVLESDDDEDEDDEEDHDIMEADLDKDELIQPQLGELSGEKLLTTEYLGIMTNTGKARRKGPASVQWSGDEPLRRPVTPGGHRTGCPVLGDHLISPQNAQQARNGCLRAMPVAHPDDYKEGKPGVTGCGTSSSFMDHKPREWSPAGHQKSRLVPTAALGWPREMTQDPSSGHITREFVPAFTCKPQVPSTPETVEQNPLKAKALSLAPQFSSSGPQQASRPASTASSTRGLHSSQSIRK
;
A
#
# COMPACT_ATOMS: atom_id res chain seq x y z
N MET A 1 -61.60 0.46 -3.37
CA MET A 1 -61.75 0.75 -1.93
C MET A 1 -61.35 -0.43 -1.04
N GLY A 2 -61.51 -1.69 -1.43
CA GLY A 2 -61.14 -2.85 -0.60
C GLY A 2 -59.67 -2.88 -0.14
N ASP A 3 -58.72 -2.61 -1.04
CA ASP A 3 -57.28 -2.74 -0.74
C ASP A 3 -56.78 -1.78 0.36
N ILE A 4 -57.37 -0.59 0.47
CA ILE A 4 -57.02 0.40 1.51
C ILE A 4 -57.34 -0.15 2.90
N LEU A 5 -58.43 -0.90 3.05
CA LEU A 5 -58.85 -1.49 4.33
C LEU A 5 -57.96 -2.66 4.75
N ALA A 6 -57.39 -3.42 3.79
CA ALA A 6 -56.48 -4.51 4.09
C ALA A 6 -55.19 -3.98 4.74
N HIS A 7 -54.54 -3.03 4.06
CA HIS A 7 -53.29 -2.42 4.53
C HIS A 7 -53.47 -1.62 5.83
N GLU A 8 -54.64 -1.02 6.07
CA GLU A 8 -54.91 -0.29 7.30
C GLU A 8 -54.82 -1.18 8.56
N SER A 9 -55.28 -2.43 8.50
CA SER A 9 -55.19 -3.35 9.65
C SER A 9 -53.74 -3.75 9.99
N GLU A 10 -52.88 -3.85 8.97
CA GLU A 10 -51.46 -4.16 9.10
C GLU A 10 -50.68 -2.96 9.63
N LEU A 11 -50.94 -1.76 9.08
CA LEU A 11 -50.36 -0.49 9.55
C LEU A 11 -50.67 -0.24 11.04
N LEU A 12 -51.92 -0.43 11.46
CA LEU A 12 -52.30 -0.31 12.87
C LEU A 12 -51.63 -1.40 13.74
N GLY A 13 -51.36 -2.59 13.17
CA GLY A 13 -50.56 -3.64 13.79
C GLY A 13 -49.10 -3.23 14.02
N LEU A 14 -48.45 -2.64 13.01
CA LEU A 14 -47.07 -2.13 13.09
C LEU A 14 -46.94 -0.98 14.11
N VAL A 15 -47.91 -0.06 14.15
CA VAL A 15 -47.97 1.00 15.17
C VAL A 15 -48.13 0.39 16.57
N LYS A 16 -49.00 -0.61 16.74
CA LYS A 16 -49.18 -1.30 18.02
C LYS A 16 -47.88 -2.00 18.48
N GLU A 17 -47.19 -2.70 17.57
CA GLU A 17 -45.90 -3.36 17.82
C GLU A 17 -44.83 -2.35 18.28
N TYR A 18 -44.76 -1.19 17.62
CA TYR A 18 -43.83 -0.13 18.00
C TYR A 18 -44.17 0.53 19.35
N LEU A 19 -45.46 0.78 19.63
CA LEU A 19 -45.89 1.35 20.93
C LEU A 19 -45.63 0.39 22.10
N ASP A 20 -45.76 -0.92 21.88
CA ASP A 20 -45.44 -1.98 22.86
C ASP A 20 -43.93 -2.10 23.08
N PHE A 21 -43.12 -2.04 22.01
CA PHE A 21 -41.66 -2.01 22.08
C PHE A 21 -41.09 -0.74 22.75
N ALA A 22 -41.74 0.41 22.55
CA ALA A 22 -41.32 1.70 23.12
C ALA A 22 -41.93 1.99 24.51
N GLU A 23 -42.55 0.99 25.16
CA GLU A 23 -43.13 1.08 26.50
C GLU A 23 -44.17 2.20 26.70
N PHE A 24 -44.80 2.67 25.61
CA PHE A 24 -45.80 3.75 25.65
C PHE A 24 -47.18 3.23 26.09
N GLU A 25 -47.26 2.65 27.29
CA GLU A 25 -48.44 1.92 27.77
C GLU A 25 -49.76 2.70 27.68
N ASP A 26 -49.79 3.95 28.15
CA ASP A 26 -51.03 4.75 28.19
C ASP A 26 -51.45 5.23 26.81
N THR A 27 -50.47 5.49 25.93
CA THR A 27 -50.70 5.71 24.50
C THR A 27 -51.26 4.45 23.85
N LEU A 28 -50.70 3.27 24.16
CA LEU A 28 -51.15 1.97 23.64
C LEU A 28 -52.58 1.62 24.11
N LYS A 29 -52.92 1.89 25.38
CA LYS A 29 -54.27 1.77 25.94
C LYS A 29 -55.25 2.68 25.20
N THR A 30 -54.88 3.96 25.00
CA THR A 30 -55.71 4.97 24.32
C THR A 30 -55.88 4.65 22.83
N PHE A 31 -54.80 4.36 22.12
CA PHE A 31 -54.80 3.92 20.72
C PHE A 31 -55.66 2.66 20.51
N SER A 32 -55.53 1.67 21.39
CA SER A 32 -56.35 0.46 21.35
C SER A 32 -57.85 0.73 21.62
N LYS A 33 -58.17 1.74 22.43
CA LYS A 33 -59.54 2.20 22.67
C LYS A 33 -60.09 2.94 21.44
N GLU A 34 -59.31 3.83 20.84
CA GLU A 34 -59.70 4.56 19.63
C GLU A 34 -59.90 3.64 18.42
N CYS A 35 -59.02 2.66 18.20
CA CYS A 35 -59.18 1.69 17.13
C CYS A 35 -60.51 0.93 17.27
N LYS A 36 -60.87 0.52 18.50
CA LYS A 36 -62.17 -0.11 18.79
C LYS A 36 -63.35 0.84 18.52
N VAL A 37 -63.28 2.09 18.99
CA VAL A 37 -64.36 3.09 18.81
C VAL A 37 -64.57 3.43 17.33
N LYS A 38 -63.49 3.53 16.54
CA LYS A 38 -63.54 3.81 15.10
C LYS A 38 -63.80 2.56 14.23
N GLY A 39 -64.11 1.41 14.83
CA GLY A 39 -64.42 0.17 14.10
C GLY A 39 -63.25 -0.45 13.35
N LYS A 40 -61.99 -0.11 13.70
CA LYS A 40 -60.78 -0.59 13.05
C LYS A 40 -60.18 -1.76 13.85
N PRO A 41 -60.37 -3.02 13.42
CA PRO A 41 -59.88 -4.17 14.18
C PRO A 41 -58.34 -4.26 14.13
N LEU A 42 -57.71 -4.15 15.30
CA LEU A 42 -56.29 -4.45 15.45
C LEU A 42 -56.04 -5.95 15.23
N CYS A 43 -55.15 -6.29 14.29
CA CYS A 43 -54.73 -7.66 14.05
C CYS A 43 -54.18 -8.30 15.34
N LYS A 44 -54.77 -9.42 15.74
CA LYS A 44 -54.51 -10.08 17.03
C LYS A 44 -53.21 -10.89 17.08
N ASN A 45 -52.52 -11.05 15.95
CA ASN A 45 -51.57 -12.15 15.71
C ASN A 45 -50.09 -11.72 15.54
N VAL A 46 -49.64 -10.64 16.19
CA VAL A 46 -48.21 -10.40 16.43
C VAL A 46 -47.98 -10.48 17.95
N GLY A 47 -47.33 -11.55 18.38
CA GLY A 47 -47.24 -11.93 19.80
C GLY A 47 -46.29 -11.04 20.60
N GLY A 48 -46.74 -10.60 21.78
CA GLY A 48 -46.06 -9.58 22.60
C GLY A 48 -44.61 -9.93 22.97
N PRO A 49 -43.66 -8.95 22.95
CA PRO A 49 -42.24 -9.21 23.15
C PRO A 49 -41.86 -9.63 24.58
N LEU A 50 -42.59 -9.15 25.60
CA LEU A 50 -42.22 -9.22 27.02
C LEU A 50 -42.08 -10.64 27.63
N LYS A 51 -42.32 -11.71 26.86
CA LYS A 51 -42.04 -13.11 27.25
C LYS A 51 -40.97 -13.81 26.40
N LYS A 52 -40.30 -13.11 25.48
CA LYS A 52 -39.30 -13.70 24.57
C LYS A 52 -37.86 -13.64 25.11
N ASP A 53 -37.46 -12.57 25.78
CA ASP A 53 -36.06 -12.40 26.24
C ASP A 53 -35.60 -13.53 27.17
N SER A 54 -36.49 -13.97 28.08
CA SER A 54 -36.22 -15.11 28.96
C SER A 54 -36.07 -16.44 28.21
N LYS A 55 -36.73 -16.63 27.06
CA LYS A 55 -36.51 -17.81 26.19
C LYS A 55 -35.21 -17.70 25.41
N SER A 56 -34.92 -16.51 24.86
CA SER A 56 -33.73 -16.29 24.04
C SER A 56 -32.43 -16.51 24.83
N LEU A 57 -32.39 -16.04 26.08
CA LEU A 57 -31.24 -16.22 26.97
C LEU A 57 -31.08 -17.69 27.43
N VAL A 58 -32.19 -18.43 27.57
CA VAL A 58 -32.14 -19.88 27.84
C VAL A 58 -31.57 -20.63 26.64
N ILE A 59 -32.10 -20.39 25.44
CA ILE A 59 -31.61 -21.01 24.18
C ILE A 59 -30.11 -20.70 23.97
N GLN A 60 -29.68 -19.46 24.20
CA GLN A 60 -28.26 -19.09 24.09
C GLN A 60 -27.38 -19.86 25.10
N ARG A 61 -27.85 -20.04 26.34
CA ARG A 61 -27.16 -20.86 27.34
C ARG A 61 -27.12 -22.34 26.94
N ASP A 62 -28.22 -22.88 26.44
CA ASP A 62 -28.33 -24.29 26.07
C ASP A 62 -27.43 -24.62 24.87
N LEU A 63 -27.36 -23.74 23.87
CA LEU A 63 -26.40 -23.83 22.75
C LEU A 63 -24.94 -23.80 23.24
N VAL A 64 -24.58 -22.88 24.13
CA VAL A 64 -23.22 -22.80 24.68
C VAL A 64 -22.90 -24.03 25.55
N ALA A 65 -23.86 -24.54 26.32
CA ALA A 65 -23.69 -25.75 27.13
C ALA A 65 -23.51 -27.01 26.25
N ALA A 66 -24.22 -27.11 25.13
CA ALA A 66 -24.05 -28.20 24.16
C ALA A 66 -22.68 -28.11 23.43
N PHE A 67 -22.21 -26.90 23.14
CA PHE A 67 -20.85 -26.66 22.60
C PHE A 67 -19.75 -27.09 23.59
N ASP A 68 -19.88 -26.70 24.86
CA ASP A 68 -18.92 -27.02 25.92
C ASP A 68 -18.87 -28.52 26.24
N SER A 69 -20.04 -29.18 26.32
CA SER A 69 -20.17 -30.62 26.60
C SER A 69 -19.85 -31.53 25.41
N GLY A 70 -19.73 -30.98 24.21
CA GLY A 70 -19.50 -31.75 22.99
C GLY A 70 -20.71 -32.57 22.53
N ASP A 71 -21.92 -32.25 22.99
CA ASP A 71 -23.17 -32.84 22.50
C ASP A 71 -23.55 -32.22 21.15
N GLN A 72 -22.95 -32.80 20.11
CA GLN A 72 -23.18 -32.44 18.72
C GLN A 72 -24.67 -32.48 18.33
N LYS A 73 -25.45 -33.42 18.90
CA LYS A 73 -26.86 -33.56 18.50
C LYS A 73 -27.69 -32.45 19.12
N ALA A 74 -27.60 -32.26 20.45
CA ALA A 74 -28.33 -31.19 21.13
C ALA A 74 -27.97 -29.81 20.57
N PHE A 75 -26.69 -29.60 20.22
CA PHE A 75 -26.25 -28.35 19.59
C PHE A 75 -26.94 -28.10 18.25
N PHE A 76 -26.87 -29.04 17.30
CA PHE A 76 -27.43 -28.82 15.97
C PHE A 76 -28.97 -28.82 15.99
N ASP A 77 -29.63 -29.63 16.82
CA ASP A 77 -31.09 -29.58 16.99
C ASP A 77 -31.56 -28.17 17.45
N LEU A 78 -30.82 -27.53 18.37
CA LEU A 78 -31.08 -26.14 18.80
C LEU A 78 -30.71 -25.10 17.74
N TRP A 79 -29.58 -25.28 17.05
CA TRP A 79 -29.10 -24.37 16.00
C TRP A 79 -30.09 -24.31 14.83
N GLU A 80 -30.55 -25.48 14.37
CA GLU A 80 -31.51 -25.57 13.26
C GLU A 80 -32.90 -25.06 13.64
N GLY A 81 -33.31 -25.25 14.91
CA GLY A 81 -34.61 -24.82 15.44
C GLY A 81 -34.72 -23.33 15.80
N HIS A 82 -33.59 -22.63 16.00
CA HIS A 82 -33.59 -21.24 16.50
C HIS A 82 -32.85 -20.22 15.64
N ILE A 83 -31.93 -20.63 14.76
CA ILE A 83 -31.29 -19.73 13.79
C ILE A 83 -32.05 -19.83 12.45
N PRO A 84 -32.64 -18.72 11.95
CA PRO A 84 -33.42 -18.74 10.70
C PRO A 84 -32.61 -19.30 9.52
N SER A 85 -33.24 -20.11 8.67
CA SER A 85 -32.59 -20.66 7.46
C SER A 85 -32.07 -19.57 6.55
N SER A 86 -32.76 -18.43 6.43
CA SER A 86 -32.25 -17.27 5.70
C SER A 86 -30.88 -16.80 6.19
N VAL A 87 -30.65 -16.78 7.50
CA VAL A 87 -29.32 -16.43 8.06
C VAL A 87 -28.33 -17.54 7.77
N ARG A 88 -28.66 -18.80 8.06
CA ARG A 88 -27.75 -19.95 7.87
C ARG A 88 -27.32 -20.16 6.42
N ASP A 89 -28.24 -19.95 5.47
CA ASP A 89 -28.05 -20.27 4.07
C ASP A 89 -27.55 -19.07 3.23
N THR A 90 -27.66 -17.82 3.71
CA THR A 90 -27.22 -16.62 2.96
C THR A 90 -26.17 -15.75 3.64
N ASP A 91 -26.04 -15.79 4.97
CA ASP A 91 -24.98 -15.03 5.66
C ASP A 91 -23.67 -15.84 5.64
N SER A 92 -22.69 -15.32 4.88
CA SER A 92 -21.35 -15.90 4.82
C SER A 92 -20.70 -16.09 6.20
N LEU A 93 -20.97 -15.21 7.17
CA LEU A 93 -20.42 -15.31 8.52
C LEU A 93 -21.06 -16.48 9.29
N ALA A 94 -22.37 -16.69 9.12
CA ALA A 94 -23.07 -17.85 9.67
C ALA A 94 -22.57 -19.16 9.04
N GLN A 95 -22.38 -19.19 7.71
CA GLN A 95 -21.84 -20.36 7.00
C GLN A 95 -20.42 -20.73 7.45
N LYS A 96 -19.51 -19.74 7.54
CA LYS A 96 -18.14 -19.95 8.07
C LYS A 96 -18.16 -20.46 9.50
N LEU A 97 -19.04 -19.91 10.35
CA LEU A 97 -19.17 -20.34 11.74
C LEU A 97 -19.74 -21.76 11.85
N GLU A 98 -20.78 -22.12 11.08
CA GLU A 98 -21.33 -23.49 11.01
C GLU A 98 -20.23 -24.49 10.61
N PHE A 99 -19.38 -24.17 9.62
CA PHE A 99 -18.25 -25.00 9.20
C PHE A 99 -17.24 -25.26 10.33
N TYR A 100 -16.81 -24.21 11.05
CA TYR A 100 -15.90 -24.36 12.20
C TYR A 100 -16.54 -25.11 13.38
N LEU A 101 -17.84 -24.93 13.62
CA LEU A 101 -18.58 -25.69 14.65
C LEU A 101 -18.62 -27.19 14.30
N HIS A 102 -18.84 -27.55 13.04
CA HIS A 102 -18.75 -28.94 12.60
C HIS A 102 -17.34 -29.54 12.81
N ILE A 103 -16.26 -28.78 12.54
CA ILE A 103 -14.89 -29.20 12.86
C ILE A 103 -14.72 -29.46 14.36
N HIS A 104 -15.17 -28.53 15.22
CA HIS A 104 -15.08 -28.67 16.68
C HIS A 104 -15.71 -29.98 17.17
N PHE A 105 -16.94 -30.29 16.76
CA PHE A 105 -17.61 -31.52 17.17
C PHE A 105 -16.95 -32.79 16.61
N ALA A 106 -16.37 -32.72 15.41
CA ALA A 106 -15.62 -33.81 14.78
C ALA A 106 -14.33 -34.15 15.53
N ILE A 107 -13.57 -33.14 15.98
CA ILE A 107 -12.31 -33.33 16.72
C ILE A 107 -12.49 -33.37 18.24
N TYR A 108 -13.69 -33.11 18.77
CA TYR A 108 -13.93 -32.96 20.22
C TYR A 108 -13.36 -34.11 21.05
N LEU A 109 -13.56 -35.36 20.63
CA LEU A 109 -13.02 -36.54 21.33
C LEU A 109 -11.49 -36.63 21.24
N LEU A 110 -10.87 -36.18 20.14
CA LEU A 110 -9.42 -36.11 20.02
C LEU A 110 -8.82 -35.05 20.95
N LYS A 111 -9.53 -33.94 21.18
CA LYS A 111 -9.06 -32.82 22.01
C LYS A 111 -9.31 -33.01 23.51
N TYR A 112 -10.44 -33.63 23.90
CA TYR A 112 -10.88 -33.67 25.31
C TYR A 112 -10.87 -35.05 25.98
N CYS A 113 -10.76 -36.17 25.25
CA CYS A 113 -10.65 -37.48 25.91
C CYS A 113 -9.25 -37.68 26.53
N ARG A 114 -9.20 -37.83 27.86
CA ARG A 114 -7.97 -38.21 28.61
C ARG A 114 -7.62 -39.70 28.47
N GLY A 115 -7.60 -40.22 27.24
CA GLY A 115 -7.35 -41.63 26.94
C GLY A 115 -7.50 -41.91 25.44
N ARG A 116 -7.51 -43.19 25.03
CA ARG A 116 -7.94 -43.53 23.67
C ARG A 116 -9.43 -43.16 23.54
N PRO A 117 -9.83 -42.29 22.58
CA PRO A 117 -11.24 -42.01 22.36
C PRO A 117 -11.97 -43.29 21.94
N ASP A 118 -13.26 -43.38 22.23
CA ASP A 118 -14.08 -44.45 21.66
C ASP A 118 -14.08 -44.31 20.14
N LYS A 119 -13.49 -45.31 19.48
CA LYS A 119 -13.35 -45.32 18.03
C LYS A 119 -14.71 -45.29 17.33
N GLN A 120 -15.75 -45.93 17.89
CA GLN A 120 -17.07 -45.95 17.26
C GLN A 120 -17.73 -44.56 17.28
N GLU A 121 -17.67 -43.86 18.40
CA GLU A 121 -18.21 -42.50 18.50
C GLU A 121 -17.36 -41.48 17.72
N LEU A 122 -16.04 -41.65 17.65
CA LEU A 122 -15.17 -40.84 16.79
C LEU A 122 -15.49 -41.06 15.31
N ASP A 123 -15.54 -42.31 14.84
CA ASP A 123 -15.88 -42.65 13.45
C ASP A 123 -17.27 -42.11 13.07
N LYS A 124 -18.23 -42.11 14.00
CA LYS A 124 -19.58 -41.53 13.84
C LYS A 124 -19.55 -39.99 13.73
N ARG A 125 -18.77 -39.29 14.56
CA ARG A 125 -18.59 -37.83 14.49
C ARG A 125 -17.90 -37.40 13.18
N ILE A 126 -16.85 -38.11 12.79
CA ILE A 126 -16.16 -37.93 11.51
C ILE A 126 -17.11 -38.20 10.33
N SER A 127 -17.94 -39.25 10.40
CA SER A 127 -18.95 -39.53 9.37
C SER A 127 -20.00 -38.42 9.26
N TYR A 128 -20.42 -37.81 10.37
CA TYR A 128 -21.35 -36.68 10.34
C TYR A 128 -20.73 -35.44 9.69
N PHE A 129 -19.46 -35.13 10.01
CA PHE A 129 -18.73 -34.04 9.35
C PHE A 129 -18.54 -34.30 7.86
N LYS A 130 -18.23 -35.54 7.46
CA LYS A 130 -18.15 -35.94 6.05
C LYS A 130 -19.47 -35.69 5.31
N THR A 131 -20.61 -36.08 5.89
CA THR A 131 -21.94 -35.80 5.32
C THR A 131 -22.21 -34.31 5.17
N TYR A 132 -21.75 -33.48 6.11
CA TYR A 132 -21.84 -32.02 6.00
C TYR A 132 -20.98 -31.48 4.86
N LEU A 133 -19.72 -31.92 4.72
CA LEU A 133 -18.83 -31.53 3.62
C LEU A 133 -19.40 -31.90 2.24
N GLU A 134 -20.06 -33.05 2.13
CA GLU A 134 -20.71 -33.53 0.90
C GLU A 134 -22.05 -32.81 0.58
N THR A 135 -22.59 -32.03 1.52
CA THR A 135 -23.88 -31.32 1.38
C THR A 135 -23.72 -29.80 1.49
N LYS A 136 -24.05 -29.19 2.63
CA LYS A 136 -23.98 -27.73 2.82
C LYS A 136 -22.54 -27.20 2.71
N GLY A 137 -21.57 -27.98 3.22
CA GLY A 137 -20.16 -27.59 3.23
C GLY A 137 -19.60 -27.36 1.84
N ALA A 138 -20.03 -28.13 0.83
CA ALA A 138 -19.48 -28.14 -0.53
C ALA A 138 -19.36 -26.75 -1.19
N ALA A 139 -20.28 -25.82 -0.90
CA ALA A 139 -20.22 -24.44 -1.39
C ALA A 139 -18.96 -23.68 -0.91
N LEU A 140 -18.45 -24.02 0.28
CA LEU A 140 -17.25 -23.43 0.88
C LEU A 140 -15.94 -24.02 0.35
N SER A 141 -15.96 -25.07 -0.49
CA SER A 141 -14.76 -25.68 -1.07
C SER A 141 -13.94 -24.74 -1.96
N GLN A 142 -14.56 -23.68 -2.46
CA GLN A 142 -13.91 -22.62 -3.25
C GLN A 142 -13.20 -21.59 -2.38
N THR A 143 -13.40 -21.62 -1.05
CA THR A 143 -12.71 -20.72 -0.11
C THR A 143 -11.39 -21.36 0.31
N THR A 144 -10.26 -20.74 -0.05
CA THR A 144 -8.90 -21.26 0.19
C THR A 144 -8.63 -21.58 1.67
N GLU A 145 -9.18 -20.77 2.59
CA GLU A 145 -9.16 -20.96 4.05
C GLU A 145 -9.62 -22.36 4.48
N PHE A 146 -10.65 -22.92 3.83
CA PHE A 146 -11.26 -24.18 4.25
C PHE A 146 -10.72 -25.41 3.54
N LEU A 147 -10.05 -25.23 2.41
CA LEU A 147 -9.60 -26.33 1.53
C LEU A 147 -8.78 -27.41 2.27
N PRO A 148 -7.88 -27.10 3.23
CA PRO A 148 -7.17 -28.13 3.99
C PRO A 148 -8.08 -29.05 4.80
N PHE A 149 -9.18 -28.53 5.36
CA PHE A 149 -10.06 -29.29 6.27
C PHE A 149 -10.94 -30.32 5.53
N TYR A 150 -11.04 -30.26 4.21
CA TYR A 150 -11.66 -31.33 3.41
C TYR A 150 -10.89 -32.65 3.49
N ALA A 151 -9.59 -32.61 3.80
CA ALA A 151 -8.80 -33.80 4.06
C ALA A 151 -8.99 -34.37 5.48
N LEU A 152 -9.55 -33.61 6.43
CA LEU A 152 -9.63 -33.98 7.84
C LEU A 152 -10.31 -35.35 8.10
N PRO A 153 -11.42 -35.73 7.42
CA PRO A 153 -12.03 -37.06 7.60
C PRO A 153 -11.18 -38.23 7.11
N PHE A 154 -10.15 -37.98 6.30
CA PHE A 154 -9.34 -38.98 5.62
C PHE A 154 -7.94 -39.14 6.24
N VAL A 155 -7.51 -38.20 7.10
CA VAL A 155 -6.20 -38.26 7.76
C VAL A 155 -6.28 -39.18 8.99
N PRO A 156 -5.48 -40.28 9.07
CA PRO A 156 -5.61 -41.27 10.15
C PRO A 156 -5.32 -40.77 11.56
N ASN A 157 -4.54 -39.70 11.70
CA ASN A 157 -4.25 -39.05 12.97
C ASN A 157 -4.12 -37.52 12.77
N PRO A 158 -5.24 -36.77 12.86
CA PRO A 158 -5.23 -35.33 12.64
C PRO A 158 -4.32 -34.55 13.60
N MET A 159 -4.10 -35.05 14.82
CA MET A 159 -3.34 -34.35 15.88
C MET A 159 -1.85 -34.14 15.53
N VAL A 160 -1.28 -34.94 14.62
CA VAL A 160 0.12 -34.84 14.21
C VAL A 160 0.31 -34.24 12.82
N HIS A 161 -0.78 -33.89 12.13
CA HIS A 161 -0.71 -33.39 10.76
C HIS A 161 -0.43 -31.87 10.75
N PRO A 162 0.62 -31.37 10.08
CA PRO A 162 1.00 -29.96 10.12
C PRO A 162 -0.15 -29.00 9.82
N SER A 163 -0.95 -29.30 8.79
CA SER A 163 -2.09 -28.47 8.35
C SER A 163 -3.25 -28.37 9.36
N PHE A 164 -3.24 -29.14 10.45
CA PHE A 164 -4.30 -29.12 11.47
C PHE A 164 -3.79 -28.70 12.86
N LYS A 165 -2.51 -28.31 12.97
CA LYS A 165 -1.86 -27.95 14.26
C LYS A 165 -2.65 -26.89 15.04
N GLU A 166 -3.23 -25.91 14.34
CA GLU A 166 -4.04 -24.82 14.92
C GLU A 166 -5.29 -25.33 15.66
N LEU A 167 -5.99 -26.33 15.11
CA LEU A 167 -7.23 -26.87 15.71
C LEU A 167 -7.01 -27.44 17.12
N PHE A 168 -5.80 -27.93 17.38
CA PHE A 168 -5.39 -28.57 18.63
C PHE A 168 -4.69 -27.62 19.61
N GLN A 169 -4.55 -26.32 19.28
CA GLN A 169 -4.09 -25.30 20.23
C GLN A 169 -5.16 -25.04 21.32
N ASP A 170 -4.73 -24.66 22.52
CA ASP A 170 -5.62 -24.38 23.64
C ASP A 170 -6.49 -23.11 23.44
N SER A 171 -6.01 -22.16 22.63
CA SER A 171 -6.70 -20.91 22.22
C SER A 171 -7.91 -21.14 21.31
N TRP A 172 -7.81 -22.11 20.38
CA TRP A 172 -8.76 -22.25 19.27
C TRP A 172 -10.22 -22.48 19.69
N THR A 173 -10.45 -23.28 20.74
CA THR A 173 -11.82 -23.56 21.20
C THR A 173 -12.45 -22.38 21.94
N PRO A 174 -11.77 -21.71 22.90
CA PRO A 174 -12.19 -20.41 23.44
C PRO A 174 -12.51 -19.35 22.38
N GLU A 175 -11.70 -19.23 21.33
CA GLU A 175 -11.96 -18.28 20.24
C GLU A 175 -13.21 -18.63 19.43
N LEU A 176 -13.40 -19.90 19.08
CA LEU A 176 -14.60 -20.35 18.39
C LEU A 176 -15.86 -20.16 19.25
N LYS A 177 -15.76 -20.41 20.56
CA LYS A 177 -16.82 -20.10 21.52
C LYS A 177 -17.16 -18.62 21.54
N LEU A 178 -16.15 -17.74 21.57
CA LEU A 178 -16.38 -16.29 21.55
C LEU A 178 -17.02 -15.82 20.23
N LYS A 179 -16.64 -16.42 19.09
CA LYS A 179 -17.28 -16.19 17.78
C LYS A 179 -18.76 -16.61 17.82
N LEU A 180 -19.07 -17.78 18.39
CA LEU A 180 -20.44 -18.27 18.60
C LEU A 180 -21.24 -17.34 19.52
N GLU A 181 -20.72 -16.99 20.70
CA GLU A 181 -21.42 -16.13 21.67
C GLU A 181 -21.72 -14.74 21.09
N LYS A 182 -20.78 -14.15 20.35
CA LYS A 182 -20.98 -12.89 19.61
C LYS A 182 -22.05 -13.02 18.53
N PHE A 183 -22.02 -14.10 17.73
CA PHE A 183 -23.02 -14.37 16.71
C PHE A 183 -24.42 -14.48 17.33
N LEU A 184 -24.60 -15.35 18.33
CA LEU A 184 -25.90 -15.52 19.01
C LEU A 184 -26.40 -14.21 19.62
N ALA A 185 -25.51 -13.42 20.25
CA ALA A 185 -25.86 -12.11 20.81
C ALA A 185 -26.32 -11.09 19.74
N LEU A 186 -25.84 -11.19 18.50
CA LEU A 186 -26.27 -10.35 17.38
C LEU A 186 -27.59 -10.87 16.77
N THR A 187 -27.67 -12.15 16.43
CA THR A 187 -28.85 -12.77 15.81
C THR A 187 -30.09 -12.64 16.70
N PHE A 188 -29.95 -12.87 18.00
CA PHE A 188 -31.08 -12.73 18.92
C PHE A 188 -31.46 -11.27 19.21
N LYS A 189 -30.52 -10.32 19.18
CA LYS A 189 -30.84 -8.88 19.27
C LYS A 189 -31.58 -8.38 18.02
N ALA A 190 -31.19 -8.83 16.83
CA ALA A 190 -31.86 -8.45 15.58
C ALA A 190 -33.36 -8.86 15.61
N ASN A 191 -33.65 -10.07 16.10
CA ASN A 191 -35.00 -10.62 16.23
C ASN A 191 -35.96 -9.84 17.16
N ASN A 192 -35.45 -8.89 17.95
CA ASN A 192 -36.24 -8.06 18.87
C ASN A 192 -36.57 -6.65 18.32
N THR A 193 -36.11 -6.29 17.11
CA THR A 193 -36.38 -4.96 16.53
C THR A 193 -37.76 -4.90 15.87
N PRO A 194 -38.63 -3.91 16.19
CA PRO A 194 -39.97 -3.87 15.61
C PRO A 194 -39.92 -3.52 14.12
N LYS A 195 -40.82 -4.12 13.33
CA LYS A 195 -40.86 -3.95 11.85
C LYS A 195 -40.93 -2.49 11.41
N LEU A 196 -41.66 -1.64 12.12
CA LEU A 196 -41.77 -0.21 11.80
C LEU A 196 -40.40 0.51 11.85
N LEU A 197 -39.55 0.15 12.82
CA LEU A 197 -38.20 0.72 12.95
C LEU A 197 -37.24 0.15 11.89
N THR A 198 -37.45 -1.10 11.47
CA THR A 198 -36.71 -1.74 10.37
C THR A 198 -37.00 -1.01 9.05
N ILE A 199 -38.28 -0.84 8.71
CA ILE A 199 -38.73 -0.10 7.51
C ILE A 199 -38.20 1.35 7.51
N TYR A 200 -38.18 2.02 8.66
CA TYR A 200 -37.62 3.38 8.78
C TYR A 200 -36.11 3.43 8.53
N LYS A 201 -35.34 2.44 9.03
CA LYS A 201 -33.89 2.36 8.80
C LYS A 201 -33.57 2.03 7.34
N GLU A 202 -34.29 1.10 6.73
CA GLU A 202 -34.11 0.69 5.33
C GLU A 202 -34.46 1.81 4.34
N ASN A 203 -35.50 2.61 4.62
CA ASN A 203 -35.91 3.73 3.77
C ASN A 203 -35.29 5.08 4.15
N GLY A 204 -34.33 5.11 5.08
CA GLY A 204 -33.64 6.33 5.49
C GLY A 204 -32.83 6.96 4.34
N PRO A 205 -32.61 8.30 4.36
CA PRO A 205 -31.88 8.99 3.28
C PRO A 205 -30.48 8.40 3.02
N ASN A 206 -29.79 7.96 4.08
CA ASN A 206 -28.49 7.28 4.02
C ASN A 206 -28.52 6.04 3.10
N SER A 207 -29.64 5.34 2.97
CA SER A 207 -29.74 4.17 2.09
C SER A 207 -29.63 4.56 0.62
N LYS A 208 -30.14 5.73 0.20
CA LYS A 208 -30.00 6.20 -1.19
C LYS A 208 -28.58 6.65 -1.49
N GLU A 209 -27.93 7.35 -0.57
CA GLU A 209 -26.54 7.79 -0.73
C GLU A 209 -25.57 6.60 -0.74
N LEU A 210 -25.76 5.63 0.16
CA LEU A 210 -24.98 4.39 0.17
C LEU A 210 -25.20 3.57 -1.12
N LEU A 211 -26.44 3.45 -1.60
CA LEU A 211 -26.73 2.76 -2.87
C LEU A 211 -26.10 3.48 -4.06
N GLN A 212 -26.09 4.81 -4.09
CA GLN A 212 -25.40 5.60 -5.11
C GLN A 212 -23.87 5.44 -5.04
N GLN A 213 -23.28 5.42 -3.84
CA GLN A 213 -21.84 5.18 -3.65
C GLN A 213 -21.45 3.77 -4.10
N LEU A 214 -22.20 2.74 -3.70
CA LEU A 214 -21.97 1.36 -4.13
C LEU A 214 -22.14 1.20 -5.64
N HIS A 215 -23.14 1.85 -6.25
CA HIS A 215 -23.31 1.86 -7.70
C HIS A 215 -22.16 2.56 -8.44
N GLN A 216 -21.68 3.70 -7.93
CA GLN A 216 -20.51 4.40 -8.46
C GLN A 216 -19.24 3.54 -8.37
N GLN A 217 -19.00 2.89 -7.22
CA GLN A 217 -17.88 1.96 -7.04
C GLN A 217 -17.98 0.75 -7.98
N LEU A 218 -19.18 0.20 -8.21
CA LEU A 218 -19.40 -0.88 -9.17
C LEU A 218 -19.02 -0.45 -10.60
N VAL A 219 -19.52 0.70 -11.06
CA VAL A 219 -19.24 1.25 -12.39
C VAL A 219 -17.74 1.52 -12.58
N GLU A 220 -17.06 2.01 -11.54
CA GLU A 220 -15.60 2.20 -11.58
C GLU A 220 -14.82 0.88 -11.59
N ALA A 221 -15.23 -0.11 -10.79
CA ALA A 221 -14.64 -1.43 -10.78
C ALA A 221 -14.82 -2.14 -12.14
N GLU A 222 -16.00 -2.08 -12.74
CA GLU A 222 -16.28 -2.58 -14.09
C GLU A 222 -15.42 -1.88 -15.15
N ARG A 223 -15.28 -0.54 -15.09
CA ARG A 223 -14.41 0.22 -16.00
C ARG A 223 -12.93 -0.17 -15.85
N ARG A 224 -12.45 -0.38 -14.63
CA ARG A 224 -11.08 -0.87 -14.36
C ARG A 224 -10.89 -2.28 -14.90
N ALA A 225 -11.80 -3.21 -14.57
CA ALA A 225 -11.79 -4.60 -15.05
C ALA A 225 -11.79 -4.67 -16.59
N MET A 226 -12.64 -3.88 -17.27
CA MET A 226 -12.67 -3.81 -18.74
C MET A 226 -11.37 -3.23 -19.33
N THR A 227 -10.70 -2.32 -18.62
CA THR A 227 -9.40 -1.76 -19.04
C THR A 227 -8.28 -2.77 -18.87
N TYR A 228 -8.24 -3.50 -17.75
CA TYR A 228 -7.31 -4.60 -17.53
C TYR A 228 -7.52 -5.74 -18.52
N LEU A 229 -8.77 -6.15 -18.79
CA LEU A 229 -9.08 -7.17 -19.79
C LEU A 229 -8.63 -6.77 -21.20
N LYS A 230 -8.80 -5.49 -21.59
CA LYS A 230 -8.27 -4.97 -22.86
C LYS A 230 -6.75 -4.99 -22.92
N ARG A 231 -6.06 -4.62 -21.83
CA ARG A 231 -4.59 -4.70 -21.75
C ARG A 231 -4.09 -6.15 -21.77
N TYR A 232 -4.72 -7.05 -21.01
CA TYR A 232 -4.43 -8.47 -20.99
C TYR A 232 -4.60 -9.09 -22.38
N ASN A 233 -5.73 -8.85 -23.05
CA ASN A 233 -5.95 -9.34 -24.42
C ASN A 233 -4.94 -8.78 -25.42
N LYS A 234 -4.52 -7.51 -25.29
CA LYS A 234 -3.44 -6.92 -26.12
C LYS A 234 -2.11 -7.63 -25.86
N ILE A 235 -1.70 -7.75 -24.59
CA ILE A 235 -0.45 -8.41 -24.19
C ILE A 235 -0.45 -9.89 -24.61
N GLN A 236 -1.56 -10.60 -24.43
CA GLN A 236 -1.70 -12.00 -24.84
C GLN A 236 -1.59 -12.16 -26.36
N ALA A 237 -2.19 -11.25 -27.14
CA ALA A 237 -2.06 -11.24 -28.59
C ALA A 237 -0.64 -10.90 -29.04
N ASP A 238 -0.02 -9.86 -28.47
CA ASP A 238 1.37 -9.47 -28.74
C ASP A 238 2.35 -10.61 -28.36
N TYR A 239 2.09 -11.35 -27.27
CA TYR A 239 2.89 -12.51 -26.85
C TYR A 239 2.73 -13.72 -27.78
N HIS A 240 1.50 -14.04 -28.23
CA HIS A 240 1.29 -15.09 -29.24
C HIS A 240 1.90 -14.71 -30.59
N ASN A 241 1.82 -13.44 -31.00
CA ASN A 241 2.48 -12.92 -32.19
C ASN A 241 4.01 -13.06 -32.07
N LEU A 242 4.59 -12.72 -30.91
CA LEU A 242 6.01 -12.86 -30.65
C LEU A 242 6.46 -14.33 -30.66
N ILE A 243 5.71 -15.24 -30.05
CA ILE A 243 5.98 -16.70 -30.13
C ILE A 243 5.92 -17.17 -31.59
N GLY A 244 4.88 -16.80 -32.34
CA GLY A 244 4.73 -17.19 -33.75
C GLY A 244 5.87 -16.68 -34.63
N VAL A 245 6.29 -15.42 -34.45
CA VAL A 245 7.49 -14.88 -35.12
C VAL A 245 8.77 -15.60 -34.66
N THR A 246 8.91 -15.91 -33.38
CA THR A 246 10.12 -16.57 -32.85
C THR A 246 10.24 -17.99 -33.40
N ALA A 247 9.14 -18.76 -33.46
CA ALA A 247 9.10 -20.08 -34.08
C ALA A 247 9.50 -20.01 -35.56
N GLU A 248 8.90 -19.10 -36.33
CA GLU A 248 9.23 -18.88 -37.75
C GLU A 248 10.68 -18.44 -37.98
N LEU A 249 11.27 -17.66 -37.07
CA LEU A 249 12.68 -17.30 -37.11
C LEU A 249 13.59 -18.50 -36.80
N VAL A 250 13.20 -19.38 -35.87
CA VAL A 250 13.92 -20.62 -35.56
C VAL A 250 13.85 -21.60 -36.75
N ASP A 251 12.68 -21.83 -37.32
CA ASP A 251 12.49 -22.66 -38.53
C ASP A 251 13.33 -22.13 -39.71
N SER A 252 13.42 -20.79 -39.84
CA SER A 252 14.25 -20.14 -40.85
C SER A 252 15.75 -20.31 -40.59
N LEU A 253 16.17 -20.24 -39.33
CA LEU A 253 17.54 -20.52 -38.92
C LEU A 253 17.91 -21.99 -39.21
N GLU A 254 17.05 -22.95 -38.88
CA GLU A 254 17.25 -24.37 -39.20
C GLU A 254 17.30 -24.62 -40.72
N ALA A 255 16.41 -23.99 -41.48
CA ALA A 255 16.42 -24.02 -42.94
C ALA A 255 17.71 -23.43 -43.52
N THR A 256 18.24 -22.36 -42.91
CA THR A 256 19.50 -21.70 -43.34
C THR A 256 20.73 -22.55 -43.01
N VAL A 257 20.76 -23.18 -41.84
CA VAL A 257 21.77 -24.19 -41.48
C VAL A 257 21.73 -25.39 -42.45
N SER A 258 20.55 -25.72 -42.96
CA SER A 258 20.33 -26.72 -44.02
C SER A 258 20.62 -26.22 -45.44
N GLY A 259 21.12 -24.99 -45.62
CA GLY A 259 21.53 -24.42 -46.91
C GLY A 259 20.43 -23.74 -47.73
N LYS A 260 19.21 -23.55 -47.20
CA LYS A 260 18.17 -22.75 -47.86
C LYS A 260 18.40 -21.26 -47.59
N MET A 261 18.39 -20.43 -48.63
CA MET A 261 18.52 -18.98 -48.47
C MET A 261 17.21 -18.36 -47.94
N ILE A 262 17.32 -17.48 -46.93
CA ILE A 262 16.21 -16.60 -46.53
C ILE A 262 16.05 -15.51 -47.59
N THR A 263 14.85 -15.34 -48.14
CA THR A 263 14.60 -14.31 -49.15
C THR A 263 14.25 -12.95 -48.51
N PRO A 264 14.51 -11.81 -49.16
CA PRO A 264 14.17 -10.49 -48.64
C PRO A 264 12.68 -10.31 -48.33
N GLU A 265 11.82 -10.92 -49.15
CA GLU A 265 10.35 -10.87 -49.03
C GLU A 265 9.88 -11.59 -47.75
N TYR A 266 10.56 -12.68 -47.38
CA TYR A 266 10.30 -13.35 -46.11
C TYR A 266 10.67 -12.44 -44.93
N LEU A 267 11.86 -11.82 -44.95
CA LEU A 267 12.29 -10.90 -43.90
C LEU A 267 11.34 -9.70 -43.75
N GLN A 268 10.86 -9.16 -44.88
CA GLN A 268 9.84 -8.12 -44.93
C GLN A 268 8.54 -8.59 -44.27
N SER A 269 8.06 -9.81 -44.57
CA SER A 269 6.84 -10.36 -43.96
C SER A 269 6.95 -10.51 -42.43
N VAL A 270 8.12 -10.93 -41.93
CA VAL A 270 8.42 -11.04 -40.50
C VAL A 270 8.45 -9.67 -39.82
N CYS A 271 9.10 -8.67 -40.43
CA CYS A 271 9.13 -7.32 -39.89
C CYS A 271 7.75 -6.64 -39.90
N VAL A 272 6.92 -6.84 -40.92
CA VAL A 272 5.54 -6.32 -40.94
C VAL A 272 4.70 -6.88 -39.79
N ARG A 273 4.93 -8.15 -39.41
CA ARG A 273 4.27 -8.78 -38.26
C ARG A 273 4.81 -8.29 -36.91
N LEU A 274 6.13 -8.17 -36.76
CA LEU A 274 6.76 -7.62 -35.55
C LEU A 274 6.29 -6.19 -35.25
N PHE A 275 6.11 -5.37 -36.29
CA PHE A 275 5.78 -3.95 -36.16
C PHE A 275 4.34 -3.62 -36.55
N SER A 276 3.43 -4.60 -36.63
CA SER A 276 2.06 -4.41 -37.15
C SER A 276 1.27 -3.33 -36.41
N ASN A 277 1.58 -3.09 -35.14
CA ASN A 277 0.94 -2.08 -34.30
C ASN A 277 1.41 -0.63 -34.59
N GLN A 278 2.51 -0.44 -35.32
CA GLN A 278 3.11 0.88 -35.62
C GLN A 278 3.33 1.12 -37.12
N MET A 279 3.60 0.06 -37.88
CA MET A 279 3.90 0.13 -39.31
C MET A 279 2.59 0.14 -40.11
N ARG A 280 2.21 1.32 -40.64
CA ARG A 280 1.21 1.37 -41.72
C ARG A 280 1.69 0.51 -42.87
N GLN A 281 0.79 -0.23 -43.51
CA GLN A 281 1.09 -1.04 -44.70
C GLN A 281 1.81 -0.25 -45.81
N SER A 282 1.59 1.06 -45.90
CA SER A 282 2.31 1.95 -46.83
C SER A 282 3.81 2.07 -46.56
N LEU A 283 4.25 2.00 -45.30
CA LEU A 283 5.66 2.05 -44.91
C LEU A 283 6.35 0.72 -45.18
N ALA A 284 5.67 -0.39 -44.92
CA ALA A 284 6.16 -1.76 -45.14
C ALA A 284 6.76 -1.96 -46.55
N HIS A 285 6.06 -1.48 -47.57
CA HIS A 285 6.47 -1.62 -48.98
C HIS A 285 7.58 -0.64 -49.42
N SER A 286 7.86 0.41 -48.64
CA SER A 286 8.92 1.39 -48.95
C SER A 286 10.29 1.06 -48.35
N VAL A 287 10.37 0.05 -47.49
CA VAL A 287 11.58 -0.28 -46.73
C VAL A 287 12.41 -1.31 -47.46
N ASP A 288 13.63 -0.92 -47.86
CA ASP A 288 14.61 -1.82 -48.45
C ASP A 288 15.32 -2.66 -47.37
N PHE A 289 14.89 -3.92 -47.26
CA PHE A 289 15.46 -4.93 -46.37
C PHE A 289 16.78 -5.53 -46.89
N THR A 290 17.19 -5.26 -48.14
CA THR A 290 18.51 -5.69 -48.63
C THR A 290 19.65 -4.87 -48.02
N ARG A 291 19.34 -3.69 -47.45
CA ARG A 291 20.30 -2.80 -46.80
C ARG A 291 20.56 -3.24 -45.34
N PRO A 292 21.82 -3.55 -44.95
CA PRO A 292 22.12 -3.99 -43.59
C PRO A 292 21.75 -2.94 -42.53
N GLY A 293 21.18 -3.39 -41.41
CA GLY A 293 20.81 -2.56 -40.26
C GLY A 293 19.38 -2.03 -40.26
N THR A 294 18.67 -2.00 -41.40
CA THR A 294 17.32 -1.42 -41.52
C THR A 294 16.31 -1.98 -40.50
N ALA A 295 16.33 -3.30 -40.24
CA ALA A 295 15.47 -3.92 -39.23
C ALA A 295 15.83 -3.49 -37.79
N SER A 296 17.12 -3.25 -37.49
CA SER A 296 17.58 -2.78 -36.17
C SER A 296 17.14 -1.34 -35.89
N THR A 297 17.16 -0.46 -36.89
CA THR A 297 16.65 0.91 -36.74
C THR A 297 15.15 0.94 -36.48
N MET A 298 14.37 0.05 -37.13
CA MET A 298 12.93 -0.05 -36.89
C MET A 298 12.61 -0.64 -35.51
N LEU A 299 13.35 -1.67 -35.04
CA LEU A 299 13.27 -2.13 -33.65
C LEU A 299 13.49 -0.98 -32.66
N ARG A 300 14.56 -0.19 -32.87
CA ARG A 300 14.91 0.90 -31.96
C ARG A 300 13.88 2.03 -31.97
N ALA A 301 13.27 2.33 -33.12
CA ALA A 301 12.15 3.27 -33.22
C ALA A 301 10.88 2.76 -32.53
N SER A 302 10.66 1.43 -32.51
CA SER A 302 9.45 0.84 -31.92
C SER A 302 9.37 0.88 -30.39
N LEU A 303 10.50 1.11 -29.73
CA LEU A 303 10.63 1.20 -28.28
C LEU A 303 10.27 2.59 -27.70
N ALA A 304 10.04 3.59 -28.54
CA ALA A 304 9.65 4.93 -28.08
C ALA A 304 8.19 4.93 -27.55
N PRO A 305 7.91 5.56 -26.39
CA PRO A 305 6.58 5.52 -25.77
C PRO A 305 5.49 6.19 -26.64
N GLU A 306 4.33 5.54 -26.74
CA GLU A 306 3.17 6.07 -27.45
C GLU A 306 2.69 7.39 -26.82
N LYS A 307 2.49 8.43 -27.64
CA LYS A 307 1.73 9.62 -27.22
C LYS A 307 0.26 9.21 -27.03
N LEU A 308 -0.17 9.13 -25.78
CA LEU A 308 -1.55 8.80 -25.40
C LEU A 308 -2.53 9.90 -25.84
N LYS A 309 -3.79 9.51 -26.05
CA LYS A 309 -4.88 10.37 -26.53
C LYS A 309 -5.25 11.45 -25.51
N ASP A 310 -5.64 12.63 -26.00
CA ASP A 310 -6.03 13.80 -25.22
C ASP A 310 -6.95 13.45 -24.02
N VAL A 311 -6.46 13.73 -22.81
CA VAL A 311 -7.22 13.58 -21.55
C VAL A 311 -7.78 14.96 -21.18
N PRO A 312 -9.08 15.10 -20.85
CA PRO A 312 -9.63 16.40 -20.45
C PRO A 312 -8.93 16.98 -19.21
N LEU A 313 -8.49 18.24 -19.30
CA LEU A 313 -7.92 18.97 -18.17
C LEU A 313 -8.99 19.25 -17.10
N LEU A 314 -8.59 19.25 -15.82
CA LEU A 314 -9.48 19.57 -14.71
C LEU A 314 -9.74 21.09 -14.61
N PRO A 315 -10.90 21.54 -14.10
CA PRO A 315 -11.19 22.97 -13.95
C PRO A 315 -10.23 23.67 -12.99
N SER A 316 -9.85 24.91 -13.30
CA SER A 316 -9.01 25.74 -12.42
C SER A 316 -9.73 26.07 -11.09
N LEU A 317 -8.97 26.33 -10.03
CA LEU A 317 -9.49 26.64 -8.70
C LEU A 317 -9.18 28.08 -8.27
N ASP A 318 -9.97 28.59 -7.33
CA ASP A 318 -9.68 29.82 -6.59
C ASP A 318 -8.72 29.51 -5.43
N TYR A 319 -7.42 29.59 -5.73
CA TYR A 319 -6.35 29.31 -4.77
C TYR A 319 -6.28 30.33 -3.63
N GLU A 320 -6.73 31.58 -3.85
CA GLU A 320 -6.78 32.60 -2.79
C GLU A 320 -7.88 32.29 -1.77
N LYS A 321 -9.09 31.91 -2.23
CA LYS A 321 -10.17 31.42 -1.35
C LYS A 321 -9.73 30.15 -0.61
N LEU A 322 -9.11 29.19 -1.30
CA LEU A 322 -8.59 27.96 -0.69
C LEU A 322 -7.59 28.24 0.43
N LYS A 323 -6.55 29.06 0.20
CA LYS A 323 -5.57 29.45 1.22
C LYS A 323 -6.22 30.13 2.42
N LYS A 324 -7.13 31.08 2.16
CA LYS A 324 -7.85 31.80 3.21
C LYS A 324 -8.62 30.85 4.13
N ASP A 325 -9.35 29.89 3.56
CA ASP A 325 -10.13 28.91 4.33
C ASP A 325 -9.25 27.84 4.98
N LEU A 326 -8.13 27.46 4.37
CA LEU A 326 -7.11 26.60 4.99
C LEU A 326 -6.45 27.25 6.22
N ILE A 327 -6.31 28.57 6.26
CA ILE A 327 -5.75 29.28 7.43
C ILE A 327 -6.85 29.56 8.47
N TRP A 328 -7.98 30.13 8.06
CA TRP A 328 -8.99 30.73 8.94
C TRP A 328 -10.25 29.90 9.15
N GLY A 329 -10.47 28.84 8.36
CA GLY A 329 -11.64 27.96 8.47
C GLY A 329 -11.67 27.11 9.74
N SER A 330 -12.78 26.41 9.93
CA SER A 330 -12.91 25.38 10.98
C SER A 330 -11.99 24.19 10.69
N ASP A 331 -11.60 23.44 11.72
CA ASP A 331 -10.75 22.26 11.54
C ASP A 331 -11.41 21.18 10.66
N ARG A 332 -12.76 21.10 10.65
CA ARG A 332 -13.51 20.22 9.76
C ARG A 332 -13.42 20.68 8.30
N LEU A 333 -13.55 21.98 8.02
CA LEU A 333 -13.38 22.53 6.68
C LEU A 333 -11.93 22.33 6.19
N LYS A 334 -10.93 22.67 7.02
CA LYS A 334 -9.51 22.46 6.73
C LYS A 334 -9.21 21.01 6.36
N ALA A 335 -9.71 20.05 7.13
CA ALA A 335 -9.53 18.63 6.86
C ALA A 335 -10.16 18.21 5.51
N PHE A 336 -11.39 18.63 5.19
CA PHE A 336 -12.01 18.34 3.90
C PHE A 336 -11.31 19.03 2.71
N LEU A 337 -10.79 20.25 2.88
CA LEU A 337 -10.02 20.92 1.83
C LEU A 337 -8.69 20.20 1.56
N LEU A 338 -7.96 19.82 2.61
CA LEU A 338 -6.72 19.05 2.47
C LEU A 338 -6.96 17.66 1.86
N GLN A 339 -8.03 16.96 2.27
CA GLN A 339 -8.49 15.70 1.64
C GLN A 339 -8.77 15.92 0.15
N ALA A 340 -9.55 16.93 -0.21
CA ALA A 340 -9.95 17.19 -1.59
C ALA A 340 -8.77 17.57 -2.49
N LEU A 341 -7.84 18.39 -1.99
CA LEU A 341 -6.60 18.75 -2.69
C LEU A 341 -5.70 17.53 -2.89
N ARG A 342 -5.60 16.65 -1.90
CA ARG A 342 -4.87 15.38 -2.05
C ARG A 342 -5.53 14.48 -3.10
N TRP A 343 -6.83 14.22 -2.97
CA TRP A 343 -7.60 13.40 -3.92
C TRP A 343 -7.47 13.91 -5.35
N ARG A 344 -7.54 15.23 -5.58
CA ARG A 344 -7.39 15.80 -6.92
C ARG A 344 -6.01 15.54 -7.53
N LEU A 345 -4.95 15.45 -6.71
CA LEU A 345 -3.62 15.05 -7.16
C LEU A 345 -3.51 13.54 -7.37
N THR A 346 -3.90 12.72 -6.40
CA THR A 346 -3.76 11.26 -6.43
C THR A 346 -4.64 10.60 -7.50
N THR A 347 -5.88 11.05 -7.65
CA THR A 347 -6.86 10.49 -8.62
C THR A 347 -6.71 11.02 -10.04
N SER A 348 -5.87 12.04 -10.26
CA SER A 348 -5.55 12.54 -11.60
C SER A 348 -4.80 11.50 -12.44
N HIS A 349 -5.05 11.49 -13.75
CA HIS A 349 -4.38 10.57 -14.67
C HIS A 349 -2.88 10.93 -14.80
N PRO A 350 -1.96 9.93 -14.74
CA PRO A 350 -0.54 10.16 -14.98
C PRO A 350 -0.26 10.86 -16.32
N GLY A 351 0.76 11.72 -16.35
CA GLY A 351 1.05 12.63 -17.46
C GLY A 351 0.37 13.99 -17.32
N GLU A 352 0.02 14.61 -18.45
CA GLU A 352 -0.40 16.02 -18.57
C GLU A 352 -1.47 16.46 -17.55
N GLN A 353 -2.46 15.63 -17.23
CA GLN A 353 -3.50 15.99 -16.25
C GLN A 353 -2.92 16.17 -14.84
N ARG A 354 -2.10 15.22 -14.37
CA ARG A 354 -1.44 15.30 -13.06
C ARG A 354 -0.39 16.40 -13.01
N GLU A 355 0.42 16.53 -14.05
CA GLU A 355 1.39 17.61 -14.21
C GLU A 355 0.70 18.98 -14.12
N THR A 356 -0.45 19.16 -14.79
CA THR A 356 -1.23 20.41 -14.73
C THR A 356 -1.76 20.69 -13.31
N VAL A 357 -2.26 19.69 -12.59
CA VAL A 357 -2.72 19.85 -11.20
C VAL A 357 -1.55 20.28 -10.30
N LEU A 358 -0.42 19.58 -10.39
CA LEU A 358 0.77 19.88 -9.60
C LEU A 358 1.30 21.29 -9.91
N GLN A 359 1.48 21.63 -11.19
CA GLN A 359 1.96 22.95 -11.61
C GLN A 359 1.01 24.06 -11.15
N ALA A 360 -0.31 23.83 -11.13
CA ALA A 360 -1.25 24.80 -10.56
C ALA A 360 -1.11 24.97 -9.03
N TYR A 361 -0.73 23.91 -8.29
CA TYR A 361 -0.45 24.02 -6.85
C TYR A 361 0.87 24.78 -6.59
N ILE A 362 1.89 24.52 -7.41
CA ILE A 362 3.21 25.19 -7.34
C ILE A 362 3.09 26.67 -7.73
N SER A 363 2.43 26.98 -8.85
CA SER A 363 2.34 28.35 -9.40
C SER A 363 1.55 29.32 -8.51
N ASN A 364 0.61 28.81 -7.72
CA ASN A 364 -0.16 29.58 -6.74
C ASN A 364 0.43 29.47 -5.33
N ASP A 365 1.61 28.86 -5.18
CA ASP A 365 2.32 28.61 -3.92
C ASP A 365 1.39 28.05 -2.84
N LEU A 366 0.60 27.00 -3.14
CA LEU A 366 -0.52 26.53 -2.31
C LEU A 366 -0.19 26.34 -0.82
N LEU A 367 1.03 25.89 -0.49
CA LEU A 367 1.46 25.65 0.88
C LEU A 367 2.24 26.83 1.52
N ASP A 368 2.40 27.92 0.79
CA ASP A 368 3.20 29.09 1.13
C ASP A 368 4.71 28.79 1.29
N CYS A 369 5.26 27.92 0.45
CA CYS A 369 6.69 27.57 0.42
C CYS A 369 7.56 28.78 0.05
N HIS A 370 7.17 29.58 -0.94
CA HIS A 370 7.92 30.77 -1.36
C HIS A 370 7.82 31.91 -0.32
N SER A 371 6.82 31.88 0.57
CA SER A 371 6.64 32.88 1.61
C SER A 371 7.32 32.51 2.94
N HIS A 372 7.64 33.53 3.75
CA HIS A 372 8.19 33.33 5.10
C HIS A 372 7.23 33.79 6.21
N ASN A 373 5.94 33.91 5.89
CA ASN A 373 4.91 34.40 6.80
C ASN A 373 4.71 33.48 8.02
N GLN A 374 4.41 34.06 9.18
CA GLN A 374 4.17 33.29 10.42
C GLN A 374 2.88 32.47 10.41
N ARG A 375 1.92 32.82 9.55
CA ARG A 375 0.69 32.05 9.29
C ARG A 375 0.72 31.56 7.84
N SER A 376 1.47 30.49 7.61
CA SER A 376 1.45 29.73 6.35
C SER A 376 0.53 28.50 6.48
N VAL A 377 0.04 27.99 5.35
CA VAL A 377 -0.68 26.70 5.29
C VAL A 377 0.18 25.55 5.86
N LEU A 378 1.51 25.60 5.71
CA LEU A 378 2.44 24.66 6.34
C LEU A 378 2.28 24.52 7.88
N GLN A 379 1.79 25.53 8.59
CA GLN A 379 1.56 25.44 10.04
C GLN A 379 0.45 24.42 10.42
N LEU A 380 -0.37 23.98 9.47
CA LEU A 380 -1.38 22.93 9.71
C LEU A 380 -0.74 21.58 10.09
N LEU A 381 0.53 21.33 9.74
CA LEU A 381 1.30 20.17 10.19
C LEU A 381 1.55 20.18 11.72
N HIS A 382 1.40 21.35 12.37
CA HIS A 382 1.46 21.53 13.82
C HIS A 382 0.07 21.86 14.42
N SER A 383 -1.00 21.55 13.70
CA SER A 383 -2.37 21.72 14.21
C SER A 383 -2.61 20.89 15.47
N LYS A 384 -3.42 21.42 16.38
CA LYS A 384 -3.94 20.68 17.55
C LYS A 384 -5.00 19.63 17.16
N SER A 385 -5.58 19.76 15.97
CA SER A 385 -6.52 18.79 15.42
C SER A 385 -5.76 17.70 14.69
N GLU A 386 -5.85 16.47 15.23
CA GLU A 386 -5.29 15.25 14.66
C GLU A 386 -5.70 15.08 13.18
N ALA A 387 -6.98 15.28 12.87
CA ALA A 387 -7.50 15.22 11.51
C ALA A 387 -6.77 16.18 10.56
N VAL A 388 -6.71 17.48 10.90
CA VAL A 388 -6.06 18.50 10.07
C VAL A 388 -4.58 18.16 9.83
N ARG A 389 -3.90 17.68 10.87
CA ARG A 389 -2.50 17.28 10.83
C ARG A 389 -2.26 16.04 9.95
N GLN A 390 -3.08 15.00 10.09
CA GLN A 390 -3.03 13.80 9.24
C GLN A 390 -3.25 14.15 7.76
N TYR A 391 -4.29 14.94 7.45
CA TYR A 391 -4.56 15.34 6.08
C TYR A 391 -3.46 16.23 5.49
N MET A 392 -2.82 17.08 6.31
CA MET A 392 -1.66 17.86 5.88
C MET A 392 -0.45 16.96 5.58
N ALA A 393 -0.15 16.01 6.47
CA ALA A 393 0.94 15.04 6.26
C ALA A 393 0.74 14.21 4.99
N ARG A 394 -0.49 13.70 4.76
CA ARG A 394 -0.85 12.95 3.54
C ARG A 394 -0.73 13.80 2.27
N LEU A 395 -1.11 15.08 2.30
CA LEU A 395 -0.94 16.00 1.16
C LEU A 395 0.54 16.25 0.85
N ILE A 396 1.38 16.42 1.88
CA ILE A 396 2.83 16.57 1.70
C ILE A 396 3.45 15.28 1.11
N ASN A 397 3.04 14.09 1.59
CA ASN A 397 3.51 12.80 1.06
C ASN A 397 3.13 12.61 -0.42
N ALA A 398 1.88 12.94 -0.79
CA ALA A 398 1.42 12.91 -2.19
C ALA A 398 2.16 13.91 -3.09
N LEU A 399 2.51 15.10 -2.59
CA LEU A 399 3.35 16.07 -3.32
C LEU A 399 4.80 15.57 -3.45
N ALA A 400 5.38 14.99 -2.39
CA ALA A 400 6.72 14.42 -2.40
C ALA A 400 6.87 13.22 -3.35
N SER A 401 5.76 12.58 -3.73
CA SER A 401 5.72 11.48 -4.70
C SER A 401 6.06 11.93 -6.13
N LEU A 402 6.13 13.25 -6.39
CA LEU A 402 6.38 13.84 -7.69
C LEU A 402 7.64 14.71 -7.66
N ALA A 403 8.53 14.60 -8.65
CA ALA A 403 9.83 15.30 -8.71
C ALA A 403 9.71 16.83 -8.55
N GLU A 404 8.84 17.46 -9.36
CA GLU A 404 8.52 18.89 -9.29
C GLU A 404 7.88 19.27 -7.93
N GLY A 405 7.19 18.33 -7.28
CA GLY A 405 6.62 18.52 -5.95
C GLY A 405 7.68 18.48 -4.83
N ARG A 406 8.69 17.60 -4.95
CA ARG A 406 9.89 17.61 -4.09
C ARG A 406 10.63 18.94 -4.23
N LEU A 407 10.86 19.40 -5.46
CA LEU A 407 11.51 20.69 -5.74
C LEU A 407 10.74 21.86 -5.10
N TYR A 408 9.42 21.92 -5.28
CA TYR A 408 8.57 22.95 -4.66
C TYR A 408 8.67 22.98 -3.12
N LEU A 409 8.64 21.81 -2.48
CA LEU A 409 8.76 21.71 -1.02
C LEU A 409 10.19 22.04 -0.53
N ALA A 410 11.21 21.71 -1.32
CA ALA A 410 12.63 21.95 -1.00
C ALA A 410 13.00 23.44 -0.90
N GLN A 411 12.29 24.32 -1.64
CA GLN A 411 12.51 25.77 -1.62
C GLN A 411 12.46 26.37 -0.21
N ASN A 412 11.70 25.76 0.71
CA ASN A 412 11.59 26.22 2.08
C ASN A 412 12.23 25.21 3.05
N THR A 413 13.48 25.47 3.43
CA THR A 413 14.26 24.64 4.36
C THR A 413 13.65 24.50 5.77
N LYS A 414 12.54 25.17 6.07
CA LYS A 414 11.74 24.91 7.27
C LYS A 414 10.88 23.64 7.13
N VAL A 415 10.44 23.28 5.93
CA VAL A 415 9.59 22.11 5.67
C VAL A 415 10.29 20.83 6.14
N LEU A 416 11.54 20.62 5.76
CA LEU A 416 12.35 19.48 6.23
C LEU A 416 12.40 19.42 7.77
N ARG A 417 12.75 20.53 8.42
CA ARG A 417 12.84 20.62 9.88
C ARG A 417 11.48 20.41 10.58
N MET A 418 10.38 20.84 9.95
CA MET A 418 9.02 20.63 10.44
C MET A 418 8.58 19.16 10.31
N LEU A 419 8.98 18.48 9.23
CA LEU A 419 8.76 17.04 9.04
C LEU A 419 9.59 16.22 10.04
N GLU A 420 10.90 16.47 10.15
CA GLU A 420 11.74 15.79 11.14
C GLU A 420 11.27 16.01 12.58
N GLY A 421 10.86 17.24 12.93
CA GLY A 421 10.28 17.55 14.23
C GLY A 421 9.02 16.74 14.50
N ARG A 422 8.07 16.69 13.56
CA ARG A 422 6.87 15.85 13.70
C ARG A 422 7.19 14.36 13.81
N LEU A 423 8.10 13.83 13.00
CA LEU A 423 8.48 12.42 13.04
C LEU A 423 8.97 12.02 14.44
N LYS A 424 9.82 12.86 15.03
CA LYS A 424 10.46 12.66 16.34
C LYS A 424 9.52 12.92 17.53
N GLU A 425 8.45 13.71 17.36
CA GLU A 425 7.49 14.07 18.43
C GLU A 425 6.21 13.19 18.47
N GLU A 426 5.85 12.50 17.39
CA GLU A 426 4.50 11.95 17.22
C GLU A 426 4.31 10.48 17.64
N ASP A 427 4.29 10.19 18.94
CA ASP A 427 4.15 8.82 19.46
C ASP A 427 2.73 8.20 19.39
N LYS A 428 1.70 9.02 19.11
CA LYS A 428 0.29 8.59 19.25
C LYS A 428 -0.43 8.41 17.91
N ASP A 429 -0.09 9.24 16.94
CA ASP A 429 -0.78 9.33 15.65
C ASP A 429 0.08 8.65 14.58
N VAL A 430 -0.09 7.33 14.50
CA VAL A 430 0.63 6.44 13.59
C VAL A 430 0.49 6.92 12.14
N ILE A 431 -0.71 7.34 11.72
CA ILE A 431 -1.00 7.79 10.35
C ILE A 431 -0.21 9.06 9.99
N THR A 432 -0.13 10.04 10.90
CA THR A 432 0.72 11.22 10.69
C THR A 432 2.20 10.82 10.62
N ARG A 433 2.68 9.98 11.55
CA ARG A 433 4.07 9.50 11.57
C ARG A 433 4.46 8.79 10.28
N GLU A 434 3.65 7.86 9.80
CA GLU A 434 3.84 7.10 8.56
C GLU A 434 3.87 8.02 7.33
N ASN A 435 2.95 8.99 7.22
CA ASN A 435 2.95 9.91 6.07
C ASN A 435 4.11 10.91 6.10
N VAL A 436 4.54 11.34 7.28
CA VAL A 436 5.75 12.18 7.43
C VAL A 436 7.02 11.38 7.08
N LEU A 437 7.10 10.12 7.51
CA LEU A 437 8.22 9.23 7.17
C LEU A 437 8.29 8.98 5.65
N GLY A 438 7.15 8.67 5.02
CA GLY A 438 7.06 8.50 3.57
C GLY A 438 7.49 9.76 2.80
N ALA A 439 7.08 10.94 3.27
CA ALA A 439 7.54 12.21 2.68
C ALA A 439 9.05 12.43 2.84
N LEU A 440 9.64 12.08 4.00
CA LEU A 440 11.08 12.21 4.25
C LEU A 440 11.90 11.21 3.41
N GLN A 441 11.44 9.97 3.27
CA GLN A 441 12.05 9.00 2.35
C GLN A 441 12.07 9.56 0.91
N LYS A 442 10.95 10.09 0.43
CA LYS A 442 10.86 10.69 -0.91
C LYS A 442 11.74 11.94 -1.06
N PHE A 443 11.84 12.78 -0.02
CA PHE A 443 12.76 13.93 -0.01
C PHE A 443 14.23 13.50 -0.12
N SER A 444 14.61 12.35 0.47
CA SER A 444 16.00 11.86 0.45
C SER A 444 16.49 11.43 -0.95
N LEU A 445 15.60 11.36 -1.94
CA LEU A 445 15.95 11.17 -3.36
C LEU A 445 16.69 12.39 -3.95
N ARG A 446 16.57 13.60 -3.37
CA ARG A 446 17.32 14.79 -3.80
C ARG A 446 18.58 14.99 -2.97
N ARG A 447 19.75 15.03 -3.62
CA ARG A 447 21.08 15.20 -2.97
C ARG A 447 21.12 16.32 -1.90
N PRO A 448 20.60 17.55 -2.14
CA PRO A 448 20.68 18.62 -1.14
C PRO A 448 19.86 18.34 0.14
N LEU A 449 18.72 17.66 0.02
CA LEU A 449 17.85 17.31 1.14
C LEU A 449 18.41 16.12 1.93
N GLN A 450 18.93 15.12 1.21
CA GLN A 450 19.68 13.99 1.76
C GLN A 450 20.86 14.47 2.63
N THR A 451 21.69 15.38 2.12
CA THR A 451 22.81 16.00 2.87
C THR A 451 22.33 16.81 4.07
N ALA A 452 21.18 17.50 3.97
CA ALA A 452 20.59 18.20 5.11
C ALA A 452 20.13 17.24 6.22
N MET A 453 19.44 16.14 5.90
CA MET A 453 19.03 15.11 6.87
C MET A 453 20.22 14.45 7.58
N ILE A 454 21.31 14.21 6.85
CA ILE A 454 22.56 13.66 7.41
C ILE A 454 23.15 14.63 8.44
N ARG A 455 23.21 15.93 8.12
CA ARG A 455 23.71 16.97 9.04
C ARG A 455 22.82 17.16 10.26
N ASP A 456 21.51 17.08 10.08
CA ASP A 456 20.51 17.23 11.15
C ASP A 456 20.39 15.93 12.01
N GLY A 457 21.22 14.92 11.72
CA GLY A 457 21.48 13.76 12.57
C GLY A 457 20.51 12.59 12.39
N LEU A 458 19.72 12.59 11.32
CA LEU A 458 18.61 11.64 11.12
C LEU A 458 19.07 10.18 11.07
N ILE A 459 20.28 9.90 10.59
CA ILE A 459 20.90 8.55 10.61
C ILE A 459 20.90 7.96 12.03
N PHE A 460 21.30 8.72 13.05
CA PHE A 460 21.37 8.21 14.42
C PHE A 460 19.99 7.89 15.00
N TRP A 461 18.97 8.66 14.61
CA TRP A 461 17.59 8.42 15.01
C TRP A 461 17.01 7.18 14.31
N LEU A 462 17.29 6.98 13.02
CA LEU A 462 16.88 5.78 12.28
C LEU A 462 17.55 4.52 12.84
N ILE A 463 18.84 4.58 13.17
CA ILE A 463 19.55 3.47 13.83
C ILE A 463 18.95 3.17 15.21
N ASP A 464 18.51 4.18 15.97
CA ASP A 464 17.87 3.97 17.28
C ASP A 464 16.48 3.30 17.13
N LEU A 465 15.69 3.75 16.16
CA LEU A 465 14.38 3.19 15.83
C LEU A 465 14.46 1.72 15.36
N LEU A 466 15.43 1.41 14.50
CA LEU A 466 15.59 0.09 13.88
C LEU A 466 16.30 -0.95 14.76
N LYS A 467 16.58 -0.65 16.04
CA LYS A 467 17.10 -1.62 17.01
C LYS A 467 16.10 -2.71 17.40
N ASP A 468 14.81 -2.44 17.24
CA ASP A 468 13.69 -3.28 17.65
C ASP A 468 12.66 -3.32 16.51
N PRO A 469 12.98 -3.97 15.37
CA PRO A 469 12.14 -3.96 14.17
C PRO A 469 10.76 -4.59 14.41
N ASP A 470 10.69 -5.61 15.27
CA ASP A 470 9.47 -6.34 15.63
C ASP A 470 8.39 -5.43 16.29
N CYS A 471 8.79 -4.27 16.82
CA CYS A 471 7.88 -3.28 17.40
C CYS A 471 7.32 -2.25 16.39
N LEU A 472 7.70 -2.32 15.11
CA LEU A 472 7.30 -1.36 14.06
C LEU A 472 6.18 -1.91 13.17
N SER A 473 5.40 -1.03 12.53
CA SER A 473 4.54 -1.44 11.42
C SER A 473 5.38 -1.74 10.17
N ASP A 474 4.92 -2.66 9.30
CA ASP A 474 5.59 -2.95 8.01
C ASP A 474 5.95 -1.67 7.24
N TYR A 475 5.00 -0.74 7.15
CA TYR A 475 5.20 0.57 6.53
C TYR A 475 6.30 1.36 7.25
N THR A 476 6.27 1.46 8.59
CA THR A 476 7.29 2.21 9.34
C THR A 476 8.68 1.59 9.15
N LEU A 477 8.76 0.25 9.11
CA LEU A 477 10.00 -0.48 8.90
C LEU A 477 10.54 -0.25 7.49
N GLU A 478 9.74 -0.51 6.44
CA GLU A 478 10.15 -0.37 5.03
C GLU A 478 10.67 1.03 4.72
N TYR A 479 9.88 2.08 5.01
CA TYR A 479 10.28 3.45 4.70
C TYR A 479 11.45 3.93 5.56
N SER A 480 11.63 3.40 6.78
CA SER A 480 12.79 3.74 7.63
C SER A 480 14.08 3.09 7.12
N VAL A 481 14.04 1.84 6.64
CA VAL A 481 15.19 1.16 6.04
C VAL A 481 15.51 1.74 4.66
N ALA A 482 14.51 2.06 3.84
CA ALA A 482 14.70 2.73 2.55
C ALA A 482 15.31 4.14 2.71
N LEU A 483 14.83 4.93 3.68
CA LEU A 483 15.42 6.23 4.02
C LEU A 483 16.86 6.07 4.53
N LEU A 484 17.12 5.11 5.43
CA LEU A 484 18.47 4.85 5.92
C LEU A 484 19.42 4.45 4.78
N MET A 485 18.99 3.58 3.87
CA MET A 485 19.74 3.19 2.68
C MET A 485 20.09 4.42 1.83
N ASN A 486 19.09 5.24 1.50
CA ASN A 486 19.30 6.48 0.74
C ASN A 486 20.33 7.39 1.42
N LEU A 487 20.22 7.64 2.73
CA LEU A 487 21.22 8.46 3.45
C LEU A 487 22.63 7.83 3.44
N CYS A 488 22.73 6.50 3.44
CA CYS A 488 24.00 5.77 3.35
C CYS A 488 24.67 5.81 1.97
N LEU A 489 23.99 6.24 0.90
CA LEU A 489 24.61 6.39 -0.43
C LEU A 489 25.62 7.54 -0.46
N ARG A 490 25.33 8.65 0.23
CA ARG A 490 26.24 9.83 0.33
C ARG A 490 27.50 9.53 1.13
N SER A 491 28.64 10.03 0.65
CA SER A 491 29.91 10.06 1.39
C SER A 491 29.78 10.66 2.80
N ALA A 492 28.98 11.72 2.98
CA ALA A 492 28.69 12.27 4.30
C ALA A 492 27.96 11.28 5.23
N GLY A 493 27.01 10.50 4.69
CA GLY A 493 26.24 9.51 5.45
C GLY A 493 27.07 8.29 5.83
N LYS A 494 27.88 7.76 4.90
CA LYS A 494 28.88 6.72 5.17
C LYS A 494 29.82 7.13 6.33
N ASN A 495 30.30 8.36 6.31
CA ASN A 495 31.14 8.93 7.38
C ASN A 495 30.41 9.13 8.72
N MET A 496 29.09 9.32 8.74
CA MET A 496 28.31 9.31 10.00
C MET A 496 28.13 7.88 10.52
N CYS A 497 27.87 6.91 9.65
CA CYS A 497 27.78 5.49 10.01
C CYS A 497 29.08 4.98 10.63
N ALA A 498 30.25 5.42 10.13
CA ALA A 498 31.55 5.07 10.67
C ALA A 498 31.74 5.44 12.16
N LYS A 499 31.02 6.45 12.68
CA LYS A 499 31.06 6.84 14.10
C LYS A 499 30.33 5.87 15.03
N VAL A 500 29.48 5.00 14.47
CA VAL A 500 28.63 4.03 15.18
C VAL A 500 28.66 2.66 14.50
N ALA A 501 29.78 2.31 13.87
CA ALA A 501 29.90 1.19 12.92
C ALA A 501 29.35 -0.13 13.49
N GLY A 502 29.78 -0.56 14.68
CA GLY A 502 29.33 -1.82 15.27
C GLY A 502 27.81 -1.87 15.56
N LEU A 503 27.20 -0.73 15.91
CA LEU A 503 25.74 -0.66 16.08
C LEU A 503 25.00 -0.67 14.73
N MET A 504 25.51 0.06 13.74
CA MET A 504 24.94 0.09 12.38
C MET A 504 24.99 -1.29 11.73
N LEU A 505 26.14 -1.97 11.81
CA LEU A 505 26.35 -3.31 11.30
C LEU A 505 25.47 -4.34 12.03
N LYS A 506 25.27 -4.18 13.35
CA LYS A 506 24.33 -5.02 14.10
C LYS A 506 22.91 -4.86 13.58
N VAL A 507 22.40 -3.63 13.51
CA VAL A 507 21.04 -3.35 13.01
C VAL A 507 20.82 -3.90 11.60
N LEU A 508 21.77 -3.69 10.68
CA LEU A 508 21.66 -4.25 9.33
C LEU A 508 21.73 -5.79 9.31
N SER A 509 22.53 -6.42 10.20
CA SER A 509 22.57 -7.89 10.33
C SER A 509 21.26 -8.46 10.86
N ASP A 510 20.67 -7.83 11.87
CA ASP A 510 19.40 -8.23 12.47
C ASP A 510 18.27 -8.11 11.42
N LEU A 511 18.29 -7.04 10.59
CA LEU A 511 17.32 -6.81 9.50
C LEU A 511 17.46 -7.76 8.29
N LEU A 512 18.64 -8.34 8.01
CA LEU A 512 18.81 -9.30 6.90
C LEU A 512 17.91 -10.54 7.04
N GLY A 513 17.66 -10.97 8.28
CA GLY A 513 16.86 -12.15 8.63
C GLY A 513 15.41 -11.87 9.00
N HIS A 514 14.93 -10.63 8.84
CA HIS A 514 13.56 -10.25 9.21
C HIS A 514 12.50 -10.90 8.31
N GLU A 515 11.31 -11.18 8.85
CA GLU A 515 10.22 -11.89 8.14
C GLU A 515 9.68 -11.10 6.94
N ASN A 516 9.68 -9.77 7.02
CA ASN A 516 9.34 -8.90 5.89
C ASN A 516 10.50 -8.85 4.88
N HIS A 517 10.42 -9.69 3.84
CA HIS A 517 11.43 -9.76 2.78
C HIS A 517 11.49 -8.53 1.85
N GLU A 518 10.50 -7.62 1.87
CA GLU A 518 10.48 -6.43 1.00
C GLU A 518 11.60 -5.44 1.35
N ILE A 519 12.11 -5.48 2.60
CA ILE A 519 13.20 -4.58 3.04
C ILE A 519 14.60 -5.04 2.58
N GLN A 520 14.76 -6.30 2.17
CA GLN A 520 16.09 -6.89 1.90
C GLN A 520 16.92 -6.14 0.85
N PRO A 521 16.37 -5.62 -0.28
CA PRO A 521 17.13 -4.83 -1.24
C PRO A 521 17.72 -3.55 -0.62
N TYR A 522 16.98 -2.89 0.28
CA TYR A 522 17.46 -1.69 0.96
C TYR A 522 18.55 -2.01 1.99
N VAL A 523 18.41 -3.10 2.76
CA VAL A 523 19.45 -3.59 3.68
C VAL A 523 20.74 -3.92 2.92
N ASN A 524 20.63 -4.64 1.80
CA ASN A 524 21.76 -5.01 0.95
C ASN A 524 22.44 -3.78 0.33
N GLY A 525 21.67 -2.79 -0.15
CA GLY A 525 22.19 -1.52 -0.65
C GLY A 525 22.92 -0.72 0.44
N ALA A 526 22.38 -0.66 1.65
CA ALA A 526 23.01 0.02 2.79
C ALA A 526 24.33 -0.66 3.18
N LEU A 527 24.34 -2.00 3.32
CA LEU A 527 25.54 -2.78 3.61
C LEU A 527 26.63 -2.57 2.56
N TYR A 528 26.31 -2.73 1.27
CA TYR A 528 27.25 -2.51 0.18
C TYR A 528 27.84 -1.09 0.21
N SER A 529 27.00 -0.09 0.45
CA SER A 529 27.42 1.32 0.48
C SER A 529 28.35 1.66 1.65
N ILE A 530 28.04 1.23 2.89
CA ILE A 530 28.86 1.56 4.06
C ILE A 530 30.18 0.77 4.08
N LEU A 531 30.22 -0.42 3.48
CA LEU A 531 31.44 -1.23 3.35
C LEU A 531 32.43 -0.66 2.33
N SER A 532 32.17 0.50 1.72
CA SER A 532 33.21 1.28 1.03
C SER A 532 34.17 1.99 2.01
N ILE A 533 33.81 2.13 3.29
CA ILE A 533 34.66 2.78 4.30
C ILE A 533 35.57 1.75 5.01
N PRO A 534 36.90 1.93 5.01
CA PRO A 534 37.83 0.96 5.58
C PRO A 534 37.56 0.59 7.05
N SER A 535 37.28 1.56 7.92
CA SER A 535 37.01 1.31 9.34
C SER A 535 35.71 0.52 9.58
N ILE A 536 34.72 0.65 8.69
CA ILE A 536 33.49 -0.15 8.74
C ILE A 536 33.77 -1.58 8.26
N ARG A 537 34.63 -1.77 7.24
CA ARG A 537 35.09 -3.13 6.84
C ARG A 537 35.82 -3.83 7.98
N GLU A 538 36.69 -3.13 8.72
CA GLU A 538 37.43 -3.68 9.86
C GLU A 538 36.49 -4.15 10.99
N GLU A 539 35.53 -3.31 11.38
CA GLU A 539 34.51 -3.65 12.37
C GLU A 539 33.63 -4.82 11.90
N ALA A 540 33.21 -4.83 10.62
CA ALA A 540 32.41 -5.92 10.05
C ALA A 540 33.15 -7.27 10.05
N ARG A 541 34.47 -7.27 9.79
CA ARG A 541 35.31 -8.48 9.94
C ARG A 541 35.41 -8.91 11.41
N ALA A 542 35.58 -7.98 12.34
CA ALA A 542 35.61 -8.28 13.78
C ALA A 542 34.28 -8.85 14.30
N MET A 543 33.16 -8.47 13.71
CA MET A 543 31.82 -9.01 13.99
C MET A 543 31.51 -10.36 13.30
N GLY A 544 32.39 -10.87 12.44
CA GLY A 544 32.13 -12.11 11.69
C GLY A 544 31.08 -11.95 10.58
N MET A 545 30.90 -10.73 10.03
CA MET A 545 29.88 -10.42 9.02
C MET A 545 29.92 -11.35 7.80
N GLU A 546 31.10 -11.80 7.37
CA GLU A 546 31.20 -12.74 6.23
C GLU A 546 30.51 -14.09 6.52
N ASP A 547 30.61 -14.62 7.74
CA ASP A 547 29.94 -15.87 8.12
C ASP A 547 28.42 -15.68 8.24
N ILE A 548 27.97 -14.53 8.73
CA ILE A 548 26.54 -14.13 8.75
C ILE A 548 25.97 -14.11 7.32
N LEU A 549 26.64 -13.40 6.42
CA LEU A 549 26.26 -13.30 5.00
C LEU A 549 26.25 -14.68 4.31
N ARG A 550 27.25 -15.53 4.58
CA ARG A 550 27.33 -16.91 4.05
C ARG A 550 26.23 -17.84 4.57
N CYS A 551 25.59 -17.55 5.71
CA CYS A 551 24.41 -18.29 6.14
C CYS A 551 23.22 -17.98 5.22
N PHE A 552 22.96 -16.70 4.92
CA PHE A 552 21.86 -16.29 4.04
C PHE A 552 22.00 -16.78 2.59
N ILE A 553 23.22 -16.98 2.07
CA ILE A 553 23.45 -17.60 0.74
C ILE A 553 22.82 -19.00 0.63
N LYS A 554 22.75 -19.77 1.72
CA LYS A 554 22.26 -21.17 1.69
C LYS A 554 20.75 -21.28 1.50
N GLU A 555 20.02 -20.23 1.85
CA GLU A 555 18.55 -20.19 1.90
C GLU A 555 17.97 -19.17 0.90
N GLY A 556 18.80 -18.26 0.39
CA GLY A 556 18.40 -17.18 -0.51
C GLY A 556 18.07 -17.60 -1.95
N ASN A 557 17.30 -16.74 -2.62
CA ASN A 557 17.06 -16.84 -4.06
C ASN A 557 18.28 -16.36 -4.89
N ALA A 558 18.28 -16.61 -6.20
CA ALA A 558 19.42 -16.29 -7.08
C ALA A 558 19.83 -14.80 -7.08
N GLU A 559 18.88 -13.88 -6.89
CA GLU A 559 19.16 -12.44 -6.82
C GLU A 559 19.74 -12.04 -5.45
N MET A 560 19.23 -12.64 -4.36
CA MET A 560 19.77 -12.48 -3.01
C MET A 560 21.21 -13.01 -2.92
N ILE A 561 21.47 -14.20 -3.47
CA ILE A 561 22.83 -14.77 -3.56
C ILE A 561 23.76 -13.80 -4.30
N ARG A 562 23.35 -13.32 -5.48
CA ARG A 562 24.12 -12.34 -6.27
C ARG A 562 24.43 -11.08 -5.47
N GLN A 563 23.44 -10.50 -4.78
CA GLN A 563 23.63 -9.29 -3.97
C GLN A 563 24.59 -9.54 -2.80
N ILE A 564 24.46 -10.66 -2.09
CA ILE A 564 25.36 -11.03 -0.99
C ILE A 564 26.79 -11.26 -1.49
N GLU A 565 26.99 -11.90 -2.65
CA GLU A 565 28.32 -12.07 -3.26
C GLU A 565 29.00 -10.71 -3.54
N PHE A 566 28.25 -9.69 -3.99
CA PHE A 566 28.79 -8.33 -4.13
C PHE A 566 29.15 -7.70 -2.78
N ILE A 567 28.35 -7.90 -1.73
CA ILE A 567 28.63 -7.41 -0.37
C ILE A 567 29.90 -8.09 0.20
N ILE A 568 30.06 -9.41 0.04
CA ILE A 568 31.27 -10.14 0.46
C ILE A 568 32.50 -9.65 -0.33
N LYS A 569 32.37 -9.42 -1.64
CA LYS A 569 33.45 -8.83 -2.45
C LYS A 569 33.83 -7.43 -1.96
N GLN A 570 32.85 -6.62 -1.58
CA GLN A 570 33.09 -5.27 -1.03
C GLN A 570 33.77 -5.34 0.35
N LEU A 571 33.33 -6.22 1.25
CA LEU A 571 33.93 -6.48 2.56
C LEU A 571 35.41 -6.92 2.46
N ASN A 572 35.72 -7.74 1.46
CA ASN A 572 37.05 -8.34 1.23
C ASN A 572 37.90 -7.58 0.20
N SER A 573 37.48 -6.39 -0.23
CA SER A 573 38.34 -5.52 -1.04
C SER A 573 39.51 -4.99 -0.20
N GLU A 574 40.73 -5.17 -0.71
CA GLU A 574 41.96 -4.60 -0.12
C GLU A 574 42.22 -3.17 -0.57
N ASP A 575 41.56 -2.74 -1.66
CA ASP A 575 41.70 -1.39 -2.18
C ASP A 575 41.38 -0.36 -1.10
N LEU A 576 42.40 0.42 -0.75
CA LEU A 576 42.23 1.84 -0.47
C LEU A 576 41.79 2.46 -1.80
N LEU A 577 40.47 2.55 -2.01
CA LEU A 577 39.96 3.56 -2.93
C LEU A 577 40.50 4.89 -2.41
N ASP A 578 41.43 5.45 -3.17
CA ASP A 578 42.29 6.53 -2.73
C ASP A 578 41.46 7.74 -2.29
N GLY A 579 42.03 8.62 -1.47
CA GLY A 579 41.38 9.84 -0.98
C GLY A 579 41.05 10.87 -2.08
N VAL A 580 41.12 10.48 -3.34
CA VAL A 580 40.67 11.22 -4.51
C VAL A 580 39.17 11.05 -4.64
N LEU A 581 38.45 11.92 -3.91
CA LEU A 581 37.30 12.66 -4.42
C LEU A 581 36.58 12.01 -5.63
N GLU A 582 35.70 11.04 -5.39
CA GLU A 582 34.39 11.24 -6.00
C GLU A 582 33.83 12.49 -5.33
N SER A 583 33.95 13.62 -6.04
CA SER A 583 33.24 14.86 -5.74
C SER A 583 31.77 14.62 -6.05
N ASP A 584 31.17 13.71 -5.28
CA ASP A 584 29.77 13.33 -5.34
C ASP A 584 28.87 14.41 -4.66
N ASP A 585 29.53 15.48 -4.19
CA ASP A 585 29.01 16.81 -3.86
C ASP A 585 29.00 17.76 -5.09
N ASP A 586 29.43 17.33 -6.30
CA ASP A 586 29.25 18.11 -7.53
C ASP A 586 27.74 18.32 -7.78
N GLU A 587 27.32 19.58 -7.92
CA GLU A 587 25.92 20.03 -7.91
C GLU A 587 25.16 19.77 -9.24
N ASP A 588 25.59 18.80 -10.05
CA ASP A 588 24.93 18.47 -11.32
C ASP A 588 23.57 17.78 -11.04
N GLU A 589 22.49 18.57 -11.00
CA GLU A 589 21.11 18.15 -10.67
C GLU A 589 20.44 17.20 -11.69
N ASP A 590 21.20 16.60 -12.62
CA ASP A 590 20.71 15.81 -13.77
C ASP A 590 20.73 14.27 -13.51
N ASP A 591 20.74 13.83 -12.26
CA ASP A 591 20.39 12.44 -11.92
C ASP A 591 18.93 12.18 -12.35
N GLU A 592 18.68 11.16 -13.18
CA GLU A 592 17.33 10.76 -13.61
C GLU A 592 16.48 10.32 -12.40
N GLU A 593 15.76 11.26 -11.77
CA GLU A 593 14.86 10.95 -10.65
C GLU A 593 13.86 9.87 -11.07
N ASP A 594 13.82 8.77 -10.31
CA ASP A 594 12.97 7.60 -10.54
C ASP A 594 11.51 8.01 -10.84
N HIS A 595 10.88 7.27 -11.76
CA HIS A 595 9.55 7.61 -12.28
C HIS A 595 8.54 7.98 -11.19
N ASP A 596 7.87 9.12 -11.38
CA ASP A 596 6.79 9.68 -10.54
C ASP A 596 5.62 8.68 -10.31
N ILE A 597 5.78 7.79 -9.35
CA ILE A 597 4.79 6.79 -8.93
C ILE A 597 3.97 7.37 -7.78
N MET A 598 2.65 7.45 -8.00
CA MET A 598 1.69 7.84 -6.97
C MET A 598 1.21 6.57 -6.26
N GLU A 599 1.51 6.46 -4.97
CA GLU A 599 1.23 5.29 -4.16
C GLU A 599 -0.28 5.13 -3.91
N ALA A 600 -0.77 3.88 -3.98
CA ALA A 600 -2.21 3.58 -3.93
C ALA A 600 -2.81 3.57 -2.51
N ASP A 601 -1.98 3.77 -1.48
CA ASP A 601 -2.33 3.80 -0.06
C ASP A 601 -2.50 5.22 0.51
N LEU A 602 -2.03 6.26 -0.18
CA LEU A 602 -2.21 7.67 0.20
C LEU A 602 -3.68 8.09 0.45
N ASP A 603 -4.62 7.38 -0.15
CA ASP A 603 -6.08 7.57 -0.03
C ASP A 603 -6.80 6.48 0.80
N LYS A 604 -6.07 5.59 1.49
CA LYS A 604 -6.67 4.63 2.43
C LYS A 604 -7.03 5.31 3.76
N ASP A 605 -7.86 4.66 4.57
CA ASP A 605 -8.13 5.03 5.97
C ASP A 605 -8.53 6.50 6.19
N GLU A 606 -9.57 6.97 5.49
CA GLU A 606 -10.11 8.33 5.64
C GLU A 606 -10.72 8.56 7.06
N LEU A 607 -10.12 9.45 7.85
CA LEU A 607 -10.55 9.71 9.23
C LEU A 607 -11.95 10.39 9.33
N ILE A 608 -12.37 11.13 8.30
CA ILE A 608 -13.62 11.89 8.33
C ILE A 608 -14.54 11.50 7.18
N GLN A 609 -15.81 11.27 7.52
CA GLN A 609 -16.89 11.10 6.55
C GLN A 609 -17.75 12.38 6.51
N PRO A 610 -18.27 12.77 5.33
CA PRO A 610 -19.19 13.89 5.19
C PRO A 610 -20.50 13.62 5.93
N GLN A 611 -21.04 14.65 6.59
CA GLN A 611 -22.41 14.64 7.10
C GLN A 611 -23.39 15.00 5.98
N LEU A 612 -24.68 14.76 6.20
CA LEU A 612 -25.73 15.03 5.22
C LEU A 612 -25.69 16.51 4.75
N GLY A 613 -25.38 16.71 3.47
CA GLY A 613 -25.25 18.05 2.86
C GLY A 613 -23.84 18.66 2.88
N GLU A 614 -22.85 18.05 3.55
CA GLU A 614 -21.46 18.48 3.45
C GLU A 614 -20.81 17.97 2.15
N LEU A 615 -20.09 18.87 1.46
CA LEU A 615 -19.32 18.52 0.27
C LEU A 615 -17.93 18.02 0.66
N SER A 616 -17.44 16.99 -0.05
CA SER A 616 -16.08 16.43 0.10
C SER A 616 -15.47 16.12 -1.27
N GLY A 617 -14.14 15.94 -1.31
CA GLY A 617 -13.42 15.60 -2.52
C GLY A 617 -13.58 16.64 -3.65
N GLU A 618 -13.52 16.18 -4.89
CA GLU A 618 -13.67 17.01 -6.09
C GLU A 618 -14.99 17.84 -6.08
N LYS A 619 -16.09 17.31 -5.51
CA LYS A 619 -17.37 18.02 -5.42
C LYS A 619 -17.27 19.30 -4.59
N LEU A 620 -16.47 19.30 -3.53
CA LEU A 620 -16.22 20.51 -2.72
C LEU A 620 -15.47 21.55 -3.56
N LEU A 621 -14.40 21.13 -4.24
CA LEU A 621 -13.57 22.01 -5.06
C LEU A 621 -14.34 22.63 -6.23
N THR A 622 -15.10 21.83 -6.98
CA THR A 622 -15.84 22.32 -8.17
C THR A 622 -17.07 23.16 -7.84
N THR A 623 -17.63 23.03 -6.63
CA THR A 623 -18.83 23.79 -6.22
C THR A 623 -18.46 25.08 -5.51
N GLU A 624 -17.50 25.03 -4.59
CA GLU A 624 -17.16 26.17 -3.73
C GLU A 624 -15.89 26.92 -4.13
N TYR A 625 -14.96 26.28 -4.86
CA TYR A 625 -13.62 26.82 -5.13
C TYR A 625 -13.29 26.85 -6.62
N LEU A 626 -14.29 26.95 -7.50
CA LEU A 626 -14.09 27.05 -8.94
C LEU A 626 -13.47 28.41 -9.30
N GLY A 627 -12.30 28.40 -9.94
CA GLY A 627 -11.59 29.61 -10.37
C GLY A 627 -12.10 30.16 -11.70
N ILE A 628 -11.86 31.45 -11.95
CA ILE A 628 -12.11 32.07 -13.26
C ILE A 628 -11.17 31.42 -14.28
N MET A 629 -11.72 30.84 -15.36
CA MET A 629 -10.94 30.12 -16.38
C MET A 629 -9.98 31.05 -17.14
N THR A 630 -8.69 31.00 -16.81
CA THR A 630 -7.63 31.82 -17.45
C THR A 630 -6.51 31.00 -18.11
N ASN A 631 -6.73 29.69 -18.32
CA ASN A 631 -5.75 28.78 -18.91
C ASN A 631 -5.59 28.99 -20.43
N THR A 632 -4.83 30.00 -20.81
CA THR A 632 -4.23 30.09 -22.15
C THR A 632 -2.96 29.22 -22.19
N GLY A 633 -2.96 28.17 -23.01
CA GLY A 633 -1.85 27.22 -23.10
C GLY A 633 -0.55 27.89 -23.58
N LYS A 634 0.38 28.15 -22.65
CA LYS A 634 1.73 28.59 -22.98
C LYS A 634 2.57 27.38 -23.38
N ALA A 635 2.61 27.08 -24.68
CA ALA A 635 3.47 26.04 -25.23
C ALA A 635 4.94 26.24 -24.81
N ARG A 636 5.48 25.32 -24.00
CA ARG A 636 6.87 25.33 -23.53
C ARG A 636 7.81 25.15 -24.72
N ARG A 637 8.37 26.24 -25.23
CA ARG A 637 9.42 26.20 -26.27
C ARG A 637 10.61 25.39 -25.76
N LYS A 638 10.90 24.24 -26.36
CA LYS A 638 12.25 23.66 -26.30
C LYS A 638 13.20 24.52 -27.14
N GLY A 639 14.40 24.77 -26.63
CA GLY A 639 15.43 25.54 -27.32
C GLY A 639 15.96 24.82 -28.58
N PRO A 640 16.53 25.54 -29.55
CA PRO A 640 16.92 24.97 -30.84
C PRO A 640 18.37 24.44 -30.83
N ALA A 641 18.55 23.20 -31.29
CA ALA A 641 19.81 22.73 -31.85
C ALA A 641 19.55 22.37 -33.33
N SER A 642 19.69 23.35 -34.21
CA SER A 642 19.47 23.20 -35.65
C SER A 642 20.72 22.66 -36.33
N VAL A 643 20.62 21.47 -36.95
CA VAL A 643 21.55 21.03 -37.99
C VAL A 643 20.73 20.69 -39.24
N GLN A 644 20.81 21.58 -40.21
CA GLN A 644 20.00 21.60 -41.42
C GLN A 644 20.83 21.05 -42.58
N TRP A 645 20.55 19.83 -43.05
CA TRP A 645 21.21 19.26 -44.24
C TRP A 645 20.19 18.65 -45.20
N SER A 646 20.02 19.33 -46.33
CA SER A 646 19.36 18.84 -47.53
C SER A 646 20.39 18.29 -48.52
N GLY A 647 20.02 17.26 -49.28
CA GLY A 647 20.61 16.96 -50.59
C GLY A 647 21.86 16.08 -50.60
N ASP A 648 21.75 14.96 -51.33
CA ASP A 648 22.79 14.22 -52.05
C ASP A 648 24.27 14.35 -51.61
N GLU A 649 24.73 13.43 -50.74
CA GLU A 649 26.04 12.77 -50.98
C GLU A 649 26.13 11.38 -50.30
N PRO A 650 26.69 10.34 -50.95
CA PRO A 650 26.71 8.98 -50.40
C PRO A 650 27.95 8.65 -49.57
N LEU A 651 27.71 7.94 -48.46
CA LEU A 651 28.58 6.92 -47.85
C LEU A 651 30.10 7.20 -47.75
N ARG A 652 30.60 7.45 -46.53
CA ARG A 652 31.88 6.86 -46.10
C ARG A 652 31.77 6.15 -44.75
N ARG A 653 32.40 4.97 -44.68
CA ARG A 653 32.42 4.02 -43.55
C ARG A 653 33.56 4.35 -42.56
N PRO A 654 33.55 3.78 -41.34
CA PRO A 654 34.39 4.23 -40.22
C PRO A 654 35.85 3.74 -40.31
N VAL A 655 36.75 4.38 -39.56
CA VAL A 655 38.15 3.99 -39.40
C VAL A 655 38.63 4.14 -37.94
N THR A 656 39.13 3.03 -37.40
CA THR A 656 40.10 2.89 -36.28
C THR A 656 41.11 1.86 -36.82
N PRO A 657 42.46 1.96 -36.66
CA PRO A 657 43.12 1.84 -35.34
C PRO A 657 44.56 2.46 -35.21
N GLY A 658 45.24 2.22 -34.07
CA GLY A 658 46.72 2.16 -33.97
C GLY A 658 47.42 3.22 -33.09
N GLY A 659 48.41 2.81 -32.27
CA GLY A 659 49.08 3.69 -31.29
C GLY A 659 50.61 3.55 -31.20
N HIS A 660 51.24 4.27 -30.25
CA HIS A 660 52.69 4.24 -29.92
C HIS A 660 52.88 4.59 -28.42
N ARG A 661 53.37 3.66 -27.58
CA ARG A 661 54.78 3.40 -27.17
C ARG A 661 55.51 4.47 -26.28
N THR A 662 55.63 4.12 -24.98
CA THR A 662 56.89 4.05 -24.17
C THR A 662 57.67 5.32 -23.77
N GLY A 663 57.95 5.50 -22.44
CA GLY A 663 59.15 6.23 -21.96
C GLY A 663 59.13 6.77 -20.50
N CYS A 664 60.05 6.31 -19.65
CA CYS A 664 60.22 6.55 -18.19
C CYS A 664 60.19 7.99 -17.59
N PRO A 665 59.97 8.12 -16.25
CA PRO A 665 60.10 9.36 -15.45
C PRO A 665 61.50 9.54 -14.80
N VAL A 666 61.77 10.66 -14.10
CA VAL A 666 62.71 10.76 -12.94
C VAL A 666 62.69 12.12 -12.19
N LEU A 667 62.63 12.03 -10.84
CA LEU A 667 63.02 12.91 -9.71
C LEU A 667 62.84 14.46 -9.67
N GLY A 668 62.37 14.90 -8.49
CA GLY A 668 63.02 15.93 -7.64
C GLY A 668 62.23 17.22 -7.41
N ASP A 669 62.23 17.86 -6.24
CA ASP A 669 62.60 17.43 -4.87
C ASP A 669 62.19 18.56 -3.89
N HIS A 670 61.83 18.25 -2.62
CA HIS A 670 62.13 19.08 -1.41
C HIS A 670 61.59 20.56 -1.29
N LEU A 671 61.16 21.17 -0.15
CA LEU A 671 61.14 20.94 1.32
C LEU A 671 60.10 21.90 2.01
N ILE A 672 59.56 21.54 3.20
CA ILE A 672 59.34 22.37 4.44
C ILE A 672 58.57 23.72 4.35
N SER A 673 57.76 24.22 5.32
CA SER A 673 57.03 23.77 6.54
C SER A 673 56.36 25.04 7.15
N PRO A 674 55.29 25.00 8.00
CA PRO A 674 54.44 26.17 8.30
C PRO A 674 54.75 26.88 9.63
N GLN A 675 54.15 28.06 9.89
CA GLN A 675 53.88 28.59 11.24
C GLN A 675 52.91 29.79 11.30
N ASN A 676 51.96 29.73 12.26
CA ASN A 676 51.40 30.76 13.18
C ASN A 676 51.37 32.26 12.74
N ALA A 677 50.35 33.09 13.00
CA ALA A 677 49.77 33.33 14.33
C ALA A 677 48.54 34.31 14.33
N GLN A 678 47.63 34.06 15.27
CA GLN A 678 46.91 35.01 16.15
C GLN A 678 46.30 36.36 15.66
N GLN A 679 44.98 36.47 15.91
CA GLN A 679 44.28 37.58 16.61
C GLN A 679 44.49 39.04 16.14
N ALA A 680 43.40 39.72 15.74
CA ALA A 680 42.64 40.59 16.66
C ALA A 680 41.51 41.43 16.00
N ARG A 681 40.55 41.80 16.86
CA ARG A 681 39.71 43.03 16.87
C ARG A 681 38.51 43.22 15.91
N ASN A 682 37.35 43.22 16.57
CA ASN A 682 36.13 43.98 16.29
C ASN A 682 36.32 45.34 15.58
N GLY A 683 35.41 45.65 14.66
CA GLY A 683 35.20 46.99 14.11
C GLY A 683 33.82 47.12 13.45
N CYS A 684 32.79 47.43 14.24
CA CYS A 684 31.45 47.74 13.72
C CYS A 684 31.37 49.24 13.35
N LEU A 685 31.07 49.56 12.09
CA LEU A 685 30.67 50.91 11.68
C LEU A 685 29.53 50.90 10.66
N ARG A 686 28.80 52.01 10.66
CA ARG A 686 27.41 52.18 10.24
C ARG A 686 27.33 53.24 9.14
N ALA A 687 26.59 52.96 8.07
CA ALA A 687 26.10 53.94 7.11
C ALA A 687 24.80 53.44 6.49
N MET A 688 23.75 54.20 6.18
CA MET A 688 23.10 55.46 6.62
C MET A 688 22.05 55.72 5.50
N PRO A 689 20.81 56.18 5.79
CA PRO A 689 19.71 56.17 4.80
C PRO A 689 19.46 57.54 4.14
N VAL A 690 18.69 57.53 3.04
CA VAL A 690 18.19 58.71 2.27
C VAL A 690 16.76 58.37 1.76
N ALA A 691 15.67 58.90 2.34
CA ALA A 691 14.95 60.16 2.04
C ALA A 691 14.02 60.06 0.80
N HIS A 692 12.67 60.00 0.95
CA HIS A 692 11.66 61.11 1.03
C HIS A 692 11.20 61.62 -0.37
N PRO A 693 10.02 62.30 -0.55
CA PRO A 693 8.91 62.62 0.38
C PRO A 693 7.44 62.54 -0.20
N ASP A 694 6.44 62.94 0.64
CA ASP A 694 5.11 63.57 0.34
C ASP A 694 3.98 62.77 -0.39
N ASP A 695 2.65 62.98 -0.16
CA ASP A 695 1.91 63.99 0.66
C ASP A 695 0.43 63.62 1.05
N TYR A 696 -0.18 64.41 1.97
CA TYR A 696 -1.62 64.68 2.27
C TYR A 696 -2.65 63.56 2.60
N LYS A 697 -3.16 63.45 3.86
CA LYS A 697 -4.39 64.07 4.51
C LYS A 697 -5.65 63.16 4.48
N GLU A 698 -6.66 63.22 5.37
CA GLU A 698 -6.87 63.75 6.75
C GLU A 698 -8.31 63.35 7.19
N GLY A 699 -8.57 62.95 8.45
CA GLY A 699 -9.95 62.62 8.91
C GLY A 699 -10.04 61.81 10.21
N LYS A 700 -10.83 62.28 11.21
CA LYS A 700 -10.88 61.81 12.62
C LYS A 700 -12.34 62.02 13.17
N PRO A 701 -12.71 61.71 14.45
CA PRO A 701 -13.06 60.40 15.03
C PRO A 701 -14.43 60.36 15.81
N GLY A 702 -14.78 59.23 16.46
CA GLY A 702 -15.82 59.10 17.53
C GLY A 702 -15.96 57.64 18.06
N VAL A 703 -15.82 57.29 19.36
CA VAL A 703 -16.74 57.50 20.53
C VAL A 703 -17.96 56.55 20.48
N THR A 704 -18.31 55.65 21.43
CA THR A 704 -17.79 55.12 22.75
C THR A 704 -18.45 53.73 23.04
N GLY A 705 -18.18 52.91 24.07
CA GLY A 705 -17.27 52.95 25.24
C GLY A 705 -17.59 51.82 26.29
N CYS A 706 -16.86 51.80 27.42
CA CYS A 706 -17.07 51.07 28.71
C CYS A 706 -17.24 49.52 28.76
N GLY A 707 -16.61 48.79 29.71
CA GLY A 707 -15.59 49.22 30.69
C GLY A 707 -15.18 48.18 31.76
N THR A 708 -14.07 48.50 32.46
CA THR A 708 -13.67 48.13 33.86
C THR A 708 -13.44 46.66 34.29
N SER A 709 -12.46 46.30 35.15
CA SER A 709 -11.16 46.91 35.57
C SER A 709 -10.41 46.02 36.62
N SER A 710 -9.06 46.10 36.66
CA SER A 710 -8.18 45.89 37.87
C SER A 710 -8.02 44.47 38.48
N SER A 711 -6.87 43.99 38.99
CA SER A 711 -5.46 44.46 38.99
C SER A 711 -4.45 43.37 39.43
N PHE A 712 -3.19 43.53 38.98
CA PHE A 712 -1.89 42.94 39.40
C PHE A 712 -1.72 42.60 40.91
N MET A 713 -0.92 41.60 41.32
CA MET A 713 0.58 41.65 41.28
C MET A 713 1.34 40.31 41.41
N ASP A 714 2.65 40.42 41.13
CA ASP A 714 3.78 39.46 41.12
C ASP A 714 3.87 38.38 42.23
N HIS A 715 4.35 37.17 41.86
CA HIS A 715 5.73 36.72 42.17
C HIS A 715 6.01 35.28 41.65
N LYS A 716 7.31 34.95 41.47
CA LYS A 716 7.85 33.75 40.79
C LYS A 716 8.78 32.93 41.76
N PRO A 717 9.47 31.85 41.34
CA PRO A 717 9.08 30.43 41.51
C PRO A 717 10.00 29.61 42.46
N ARG A 718 9.65 28.36 42.79
CA ARG A 718 10.64 27.25 42.88
C ARG A 718 10.05 25.83 42.84
N GLU A 719 10.90 24.88 42.45
CA GLU A 719 10.61 23.45 42.28
C GLU A 719 10.63 22.67 43.61
N TRP A 720 9.85 21.57 43.67
CA TRP A 720 10.40 20.24 44.05
C TRP A 720 9.42 19.11 43.67
N SER A 721 9.96 18.01 43.12
CA SER A 721 9.30 16.70 42.94
C SER A 721 9.79 15.72 44.03
N PRO A 722 9.53 14.40 43.95
CA PRO A 722 8.25 13.66 44.02
C PRO A 722 8.24 12.62 45.18
N ALA A 723 7.10 11.94 45.48
CA ALA A 723 7.03 10.50 45.90
C ALA A 723 5.66 10.03 46.45
N GLY A 724 5.13 8.92 45.89
CA GLY A 724 4.80 7.67 46.61
C GLY A 724 3.68 7.54 47.67
N HIS A 725 2.55 6.92 47.27
CA HIS A 725 1.67 5.97 48.04
C HIS A 725 0.93 6.49 49.32
N GLN A 726 -0.19 5.95 49.84
CA GLN A 726 -0.89 4.66 49.61
C GLN A 726 -2.41 4.68 50.05
N LYS A 727 -3.32 4.14 49.20
CA LYS A 727 -4.61 3.39 49.44
C LYS A 727 -5.78 3.84 50.38
N SER A 728 -6.99 3.40 49.93
CA SER A 728 -8.27 3.10 50.67
C SER A 728 -9.28 4.26 50.89
N ARG A 729 -10.62 4.15 50.67
CA ARG A 729 -11.54 3.05 50.26
C ARG A 729 -12.96 3.58 49.83
N LEU A 730 -13.69 2.89 48.92
CA LEU A 730 -15.18 2.83 48.66
C LEU A 730 -15.92 4.09 48.09
N VAL A 731 -16.43 4.20 46.83
CA VAL A 731 -17.41 3.41 45.99
C VAL A 731 -18.87 3.52 46.53
N PRO A 732 -19.95 3.89 45.74
CA PRO A 732 -20.35 3.22 44.48
C PRO A 732 -21.07 3.99 43.32
N THR A 733 -20.99 3.41 42.11
CA THR A 733 -21.92 3.45 40.92
C THR A 733 -22.32 4.81 40.31
N ALA A 734 -22.27 5.03 38.98
CA ALA A 734 -21.96 4.19 37.80
C ALA A 734 -21.51 5.11 36.61
N ALA A 735 -21.31 4.71 35.35
CA ALA A 735 -21.56 3.44 34.65
C ALA A 735 -20.64 3.19 33.43
N LEU A 736 -20.46 1.90 33.10
CA LEU A 736 -20.21 1.26 31.79
C LEU A 736 -19.41 2.00 30.69
N GLY A 737 -18.10 1.76 30.69
CA GLY A 737 -17.28 1.65 29.46
C GLY A 737 -16.76 0.21 29.29
N TRP A 738 -16.33 -0.16 28.08
CA TRP A 738 -15.66 -1.45 27.82
C TRP A 738 -14.12 -1.27 27.73
N PRO A 739 -13.31 -2.22 28.25
CA PRO A 739 -11.88 -2.00 28.43
C PRO A 739 -11.03 -2.50 27.26
N ARG A 740 -9.86 -1.87 27.13
CA ARG A 740 -8.70 -2.36 26.40
C ARG A 740 -7.97 -3.37 27.28
N GLU A 741 -7.83 -4.61 26.84
CA GLU A 741 -7.01 -5.61 27.53
C GLU A 741 -6.07 -6.30 26.53
N MET A 742 -4.92 -6.73 27.03
CA MET A 742 -3.69 -6.94 26.28
C MET A 742 -3.23 -8.38 26.49
N THR A 743 -3.19 -9.19 25.43
CA THR A 743 -2.60 -10.54 25.48
C THR A 743 -2.10 -10.94 24.10
N GLN A 744 -0.90 -11.51 24.07
CA GLN A 744 -0.23 -12.00 22.86
C GLN A 744 -0.73 -13.41 22.53
N ASP A 745 -1.09 -13.67 21.27
CA ASP A 745 -0.82 -14.97 20.62
C ASP A 745 -0.94 -14.82 19.09
N PRO A 746 -0.08 -15.46 18.27
CA PRO A 746 -0.04 -15.25 16.82
C PRO A 746 -0.76 -16.36 16.04
N SER A 747 -1.98 -16.11 15.55
CA SER A 747 -2.58 -16.85 14.42
C SER A 747 -3.97 -16.34 14.01
N SER A 748 -4.05 -15.29 13.18
CA SER A 748 -5.29 -15.07 12.41
C SER A 748 -5.08 -14.32 11.08
N GLY A 749 -5.18 -15.07 9.97
CA GLY A 749 -5.68 -14.58 8.68
C GLY A 749 -4.97 -13.38 8.05
N HIS A 750 -3.85 -13.62 7.37
CA HIS A 750 -3.31 -12.68 6.37
C HIS A 750 -4.34 -12.42 5.27
N ILE A 751 -5.05 -11.30 5.35
CA ILE A 751 -5.69 -10.70 4.18
C ILE A 751 -4.55 -10.07 3.38
N THR A 752 -4.26 -10.65 2.22
CA THR A 752 -3.18 -10.19 1.33
C THR A 752 -3.40 -8.73 0.96
N ARG A 753 -2.66 -7.82 1.60
CA ARG A 753 -2.50 -6.45 1.11
C ARG A 753 -1.69 -6.57 -0.17
N GLU A 754 -2.32 -6.35 -1.33
CA GLU A 754 -1.58 -6.05 -2.57
C GLU A 754 -0.89 -4.70 -2.39
N PHE A 755 0.30 -4.71 -1.79
CA PHE A 755 1.29 -3.68 -2.02
C PHE A 755 1.85 -3.92 -3.42
N VAL A 756 1.74 -2.88 -4.27
CA VAL A 756 2.51 -2.83 -5.51
C VAL A 756 3.88 -2.31 -5.10
N PRO A 757 4.99 -3.04 -5.39
CA PRO A 757 6.32 -2.54 -5.09
C PRO A 757 6.53 -1.21 -5.83
N ALA A 758 6.56 -0.10 -5.08
CA ALA A 758 6.63 1.24 -5.65
C ALA A 758 8.03 1.54 -6.24
N PHE A 759 9.02 0.68 -5.97
CA PHE A 759 10.38 0.81 -6.45
C PHE A 759 10.82 -0.44 -7.21
N THR A 760 10.91 -0.33 -8.55
CA THR A 760 11.61 -1.30 -9.40
C THR A 760 13.10 -0.96 -9.56
N CYS A 761 13.70 -0.32 -8.55
CA CYS A 761 15.08 0.10 -8.57
C CYS A 761 16.01 -1.09 -8.32
N LYS A 762 16.42 -1.78 -9.39
CA LYS A 762 17.58 -2.69 -9.33
C LYS A 762 18.84 -1.83 -9.19
N PRO A 763 19.79 -2.16 -8.28
CA PRO A 763 21.05 -1.43 -8.20
C PRO A 763 21.80 -1.60 -9.54
N GLN A 764 21.89 -0.51 -10.31
CA GLN A 764 22.80 -0.45 -11.45
C GLN A 764 24.22 -0.33 -10.92
N VAL A 765 25.04 -1.33 -11.20
CA VAL A 765 26.48 -1.27 -10.94
C VAL A 765 27.09 -0.27 -11.92
N PRO A 766 27.92 0.70 -11.47
CA PRO A 766 28.60 1.63 -12.36
C PRO A 766 29.40 0.88 -13.43
N SER A 767 29.13 1.19 -14.70
CA SER A 767 29.88 0.60 -15.82
C SER A 767 31.28 1.20 -15.85
N THR A 768 32.28 0.42 -15.45
CA THR A 768 33.69 0.82 -15.53
C THR A 768 34.15 0.86 -17.00
N PRO A 769 34.91 1.89 -17.43
CA PRO A 769 35.33 2.00 -18.83
C PRO A 769 36.36 0.93 -19.21
N GLU A 770 36.24 0.39 -20.43
CA GLU A 770 37.20 -0.58 -20.98
C GLU A 770 38.57 0.06 -21.25
N THR A 771 39.55 -0.22 -20.42
CA THR A 771 40.96 0.10 -20.71
C THR A 771 41.72 -1.13 -21.19
N VAL A 772 42.05 -1.13 -22.48
CA VAL A 772 42.87 -2.15 -23.14
C VAL A 772 44.33 -2.06 -22.64
N GLU A 773 44.97 -3.17 -22.24
CA GLU A 773 46.25 -3.65 -22.82
C GLU A 773 46.84 -4.96 -22.20
N GLN A 774 47.22 -5.87 -23.09
CA GLN A 774 48.41 -6.76 -23.06
C GLN A 774 48.57 -7.86 -21.97
N ASN A 775 48.16 -9.08 -22.35
CA ASN A 775 48.58 -10.39 -21.81
C ASN A 775 50.04 -10.72 -22.23
N PRO A 776 50.81 -11.61 -21.54
CA PRO A 776 50.82 -13.01 -22.00
C PRO A 776 51.22 -14.15 -21.00
N LEU A 777 50.55 -15.30 -21.20
CA LEU A 777 51.11 -16.69 -21.20
C LEU A 777 51.82 -17.27 -19.96
N LYS A 778 51.17 -18.27 -19.32
CA LYS A 778 51.67 -19.66 -19.34
C LYS A 778 50.63 -20.72 -18.96
N ALA A 779 50.68 -21.84 -19.69
CA ALA A 779 49.65 -22.87 -19.72
C ALA A 779 49.66 -23.87 -18.54
N LYS A 780 48.48 -24.39 -18.21
CA LYS A 780 48.26 -25.83 -17.98
C LYS A 780 46.80 -26.20 -18.28
N ALA A 781 46.60 -27.13 -19.21
CA ALA A 781 45.28 -27.62 -19.58
C ALA A 781 44.91 -28.86 -18.77
N LEU A 782 43.68 -28.91 -18.26
CA LEU A 782 42.97 -30.16 -17.95
C LEU A 782 41.52 -30.01 -18.43
N SER A 783 41.11 -30.93 -19.29
CA SER A 783 39.80 -30.95 -19.94
C SER A 783 38.78 -31.74 -19.11
N LEU A 784 37.65 -31.14 -18.78
CA LEU A 784 36.42 -31.85 -18.40
C LEU A 784 35.25 -31.23 -19.17
N ALA A 785 34.59 -32.05 -19.99
CA ALA A 785 33.42 -31.66 -20.77
C ALA A 785 32.13 -31.75 -19.91
N PRO A 786 31.09 -30.96 -20.19
CA PRO A 786 29.84 -31.02 -19.45
C PRO A 786 29.09 -32.33 -19.73
N GLN A 787 28.71 -33.05 -18.67
CA GLN A 787 27.79 -34.19 -18.79
C GLN A 787 26.34 -33.70 -18.86
N PHE A 788 25.63 -34.13 -19.90
CA PHE A 788 24.17 -33.99 -19.98
C PHE A 788 23.50 -34.99 -19.02
N SER A 789 22.60 -34.52 -18.17
CA SER A 789 21.67 -35.39 -17.45
C SER A 789 20.47 -35.70 -18.34
N SER A 790 20.32 -36.96 -18.74
CA SER A 790 19.15 -37.47 -19.46
C SER A 790 18.24 -38.22 -18.49
N SER A 791 17.06 -37.66 -18.21
CA SER A 791 16.06 -38.31 -17.35
C SER A 791 14.67 -38.31 -18.00
N GLY A 792 14.30 -39.50 -18.45
CA GLY A 792 12.98 -39.94 -18.91
C GLY A 792 13.11 -41.39 -19.39
N PRO A 793 12.03 -42.11 -19.70
CA PRO A 793 10.61 -41.83 -19.44
C PRO A 793 9.96 -42.92 -18.55
N GLN A 794 8.67 -42.77 -18.20
CA GLN A 794 7.82 -43.91 -17.86
C GLN A 794 6.44 -43.79 -18.53
N GLN A 795 6.16 -44.67 -19.49
CA GLN A 795 4.80 -44.94 -19.96
C GLN A 795 4.15 -45.97 -19.04
N ALA A 796 2.91 -45.73 -18.61
CA ALA A 796 2.09 -46.71 -17.89
C ALA A 796 0.96 -47.24 -18.79
N SER A 797 0.74 -48.55 -18.75
CA SER A 797 -0.04 -49.30 -19.74
C SER A 797 -1.55 -49.32 -19.50
N ARG A 798 -2.33 -49.39 -20.58
CA ARG A 798 -3.76 -49.78 -20.55
C ARG A 798 -3.94 -51.24 -20.10
N PRO A 799 -5.13 -51.57 -19.57
CA PRO A 799 -5.87 -52.72 -20.06
C PRO A 799 -7.31 -52.37 -20.50
N ALA A 800 -7.90 -53.18 -21.37
CA ALA A 800 -9.28 -53.03 -21.87
C ALA A 800 -10.14 -54.26 -21.49
N SER A 801 -11.45 -54.09 -21.29
CA SER A 801 -12.43 -55.19 -21.26
C SER A 801 -13.92 -54.74 -21.38
N THR A 802 -14.53 -55.12 -22.52
CA THR A 802 -15.92 -55.61 -22.74
C THR A 802 -17.21 -54.94 -22.17
N ALA A 803 -18.05 -54.48 -23.13
CA ALA A 803 -19.49 -54.80 -23.35
C ALA A 803 -20.55 -54.64 -22.21
N SER A 804 -21.73 -54.02 -22.40
CA SER A 804 -22.77 -54.46 -23.36
C SER A 804 -24.06 -53.58 -23.41
N SER A 805 -24.55 -53.35 -24.65
CA SER A 805 -25.96 -53.31 -25.15
C SER A 805 -27.14 -52.52 -24.49
N THR A 806 -27.98 -51.97 -25.40
CA THR A 806 -29.42 -51.59 -25.34
C THR A 806 -29.84 -50.13 -25.00
N ARG A 807 -30.93 -49.54 -25.56
CA ARG A 807 -31.58 -49.62 -26.91
C ARG A 807 -32.65 -48.50 -27.08
N GLY A 808 -32.54 -47.68 -28.14
CA GLY A 808 -33.63 -46.87 -28.76
C GLY A 808 -34.02 -45.50 -28.15
N LEU A 809 -34.87 -44.67 -28.77
CA LEU A 809 -35.37 -44.55 -30.17
C LEU A 809 -36.24 -43.26 -30.33
N HIS A 810 -36.16 -42.52 -31.46
CA HIS A 810 -37.08 -41.42 -31.91
C HIS A 810 -37.21 -40.16 -31.00
N SER A 811 -37.66 -38.94 -31.41
CA SER A 811 -38.07 -38.28 -32.67
C SER A 811 -37.88 -36.75 -32.48
N SER A 812 -37.11 -36.01 -33.28
CA SER A 812 -37.50 -35.18 -34.46
C SER A 812 -38.59 -34.09 -34.29
N GLN A 813 -38.36 -32.93 -34.96
CA GLN A 813 -39.24 -31.75 -35.22
C GLN A 813 -39.37 -30.68 -34.09
N SER A 814 -39.53 -29.36 -34.34
CA SER A 814 -39.43 -28.52 -35.57
C SER A 814 -39.57 -27.00 -35.30
N ILE A 815 -38.85 -26.17 -36.08
CA ILE A 815 -39.15 -24.78 -36.54
C ILE A 815 -39.24 -23.57 -35.55
N ARG A 816 -38.30 -22.64 -35.77
CA ARG A 816 -38.37 -21.15 -35.79
C ARG A 816 -39.48 -20.41 -34.99
N LYS A 817 -39.02 -19.52 -34.11
CA LYS A 817 -39.01 -18.08 -34.41
C LYS A 817 -37.73 -17.44 -33.90
#